data_AF-A0A848SXS3-F1
#
_entry.id   AF-A0A848SXS3-F1
#
_cell.length_a   1.000
_cell.length_b   1.000
_cell.length_c   1.000
_cell.angle_alpha   90.00
_cell.angle_beta   90.00
_cell.angle_gamma   90.00
#
_symmetry.space_group_name_H-M   'P 1'
#
loop_
_entity.id
_entity.type
_entity.pdbx_description
1 polymer ?
#
loop_
_entity_poly.entity_id
_entity_poly.type
_entity_poly.pdbx_seq_one_letter_code
_entity_poly.pdbx_strand_id
1 'polypeptide(L)'
;MRLMILLILLFCCFSVRSQLFEDFSDGDFNSNPLWLGDTSEFQVNNFQLQSQGSLSSDVIYISTPYTSEDSIEISFDVRLDFNPSSSNFVRIYLQSDTGKLEIPLFGYFIQFGEASTTADSLDFYEQESSLVTKLFSSPFPCMTSSSSNLVNVRVLKKRANWEIYAHCPGNNSEQLAGKFISDTLVKSISNFGFYCDYSTSSRSDKYFFDNIQIRRIIKDTVPPWITGFELHTRDSIVLIFSEEVDSSVLMPNKVLINGALSSEIYFISKEEIGIKLMNPLKNGSQNILELTSVTDPANNRLDTVIYFDYYEPQAFDIIITEVMSDPTPAFGLPAVEFIELFNCSQWQISLANWILSDPGRSVILPDHVVQANEFVTLVHFDSLELFKKYGSAIGLSDWPSLNNDEDHLILRSEDGQIMHQLKYSSSWHEDGKRNGGFSLEMIDNQNPCGENSNWSSSYGENGGTPSEENAISMENPDIVNPALIRAKYYDSLTIGLVFSEQIDSSNSILDPANFIIKDNLVTEVRFANNFRKELIIELQKELSSNQHYNITVNGIHDCVGLQALISNNVVFGIPEQAQKEDFIINEILFNPESGGVDFLELFNRSDKIFDLNGYFIFEINPETAALLEITELKIGSYLFLPGDHVVLTEDKLKVIDFHKPGFPYKVVEVNDFPNFSDEASVVYITKPSSIPIDRVSYSKDWHTELLGDLNGVSLERINSNDSASNPMNWQSASASEDFATPTEVNSHHIDSVSTHFEVNFENRLFSPNGDGANDLLLFTIKKAGSGDYVSITIFTDKGQFIKQLAFNSWLGNRSQFKWDGVDEDGQKAGIGIYFLLIEWFDEGEKKINRQYEEIVLGGYLK
;
A
#
# COMPACT_ATOMS: atom_id res chain seq x y z
N MET A 1 0.32 11.72 29.79
CA MET A 1 -0.98 12.43 29.73
C MET A 1 -2.10 11.76 30.53
N ARG A 2 -2.23 10.41 30.53
CA ARG A 2 -3.27 9.68 31.29
C ARG A 2 -3.28 9.92 32.82
N LEU A 3 -2.11 10.15 33.45
CA LEU A 3 -2.03 10.45 34.89
C LEU A 3 -2.52 11.87 35.24
N MET A 4 -2.43 12.81 34.29
CA MET A 4 -2.86 14.21 34.47
C MET A 4 -4.38 14.35 34.31
N ILE A 5 -4.98 13.55 33.43
CA ILE A 5 -6.44 13.45 33.26
C ILE A 5 -7.09 12.80 34.48
N LEU A 6 -6.47 11.78 35.08
CA LEU A 6 -6.95 11.19 36.34
C LEU A 6 -6.87 12.17 37.51
N LEU A 7 -5.83 13.01 37.58
CA LEU A 7 -5.70 14.07 38.59
C LEU A 7 -6.72 15.19 38.42
N ILE A 8 -7.09 15.53 37.18
CA ILE A 8 -8.11 16.55 36.87
C ILE A 8 -9.53 16.01 37.15
N LEU A 9 -9.81 14.73 36.85
CA LEU A 9 -11.07 14.07 37.24
C LEU A 9 -11.23 13.96 38.77
N LEU A 10 -10.14 13.72 39.51
CA LEU A 10 -10.14 13.73 40.98
C LEU A 10 -10.28 15.15 41.57
N PHE A 11 -9.90 16.20 40.84
CA PHE A 11 -10.11 17.59 41.24
C PHE A 11 -11.50 18.14 40.87
N CYS A 12 -12.16 17.63 39.83
CA CYS A 12 -13.55 18.00 39.49
C CYS A 12 -14.60 17.37 40.44
N CYS A 13 -14.25 16.37 41.24
CA CYS A 13 -15.10 15.90 42.34
C CYS A 13 -15.12 16.85 43.55
N PHE A 14 -14.34 17.94 43.54
CA PHE A 14 -14.42 18.95 44.58
C PHE A 14 -15.54 19.97 44.30
N SER A 15 -16.64 19.76 45.01
CA SER A 15 -17.45 20.81 45.65
C SER A 15 -18.69 21.33 44.90
N VAL A 16 -19.67 20.45 44.63
CA VAL A 16 -21.06 20.86 44.88
C VAL A 16 -21.33 20.66 46.36
N ARG A 17 -20.75 21.52 47.21
CA ARG A 17 -21.16 21.54 48.62
C ARG A 17 -22.48 22.30 48.69
N SER A 18 -23.52 21.59 49.13
CA SER A 18 -24.73 22.26 49.62
C SER A 18 -24.31 23.26 50.70
N GLN A 19 -24.91 24.45 50.74
CA GLN A 19 -24.66 25.40 51.83
C GLN A 19 -25.13 24.83 53.17
N LEU A 20 -26.20 24.04 53.12
CA LEU A 20 -26.77 23.26 54.21
C LEU A 20 -27.18 21.90 53.65
N PHE A 21 -26.72 20.81 54.25
CA PHE A 21 -27.23 19.47 53.99
C PHE A 21 -27.35 18.78 55.34
N GLU A 22 -28.53 18.25 55.63
CA GLU A 22 -28.86 17.60 56.89
C GLU A 22 -29.93 16.53 56.62
N ASP A 23 -29.56 15.27 56.80
CA ASP A 23 -30.43 14.09 56.69
C ASP A 23 -30.50 13.30 58.02
N PHE A 24 -29.89 13.83 59.08
CA PHE A 24 -29.81 13.25 60.43
C PHE A 24 -29.35 11.78 60.47
N SER A 25 -28.70 11.30 59.41
CA SER A 25 -28.27 9.91 59.26
C SER A 25 -27.13 9.53 60.20
N ASP A 26 -26.41 10.52 60.71
CA ASP A 26 -25.37 10.37 61.72
C ASP A 26 -25.92 10.33 63.17
N GLY A 27 -27.22 10.57 63.35
CA GLY A 27 -27.86 10.58 64.66
C GLY A 27 -27.63 11.87 65.46
N ASP A 28 -27.07 12.92 64.86
CA ASP A 28 -26.76 14.20 65.51
C ASP A 28 -27.50 15.37 64.83
N PHE A 29 -27.69 16.45 65.58
CA PHE A 29 -28.13 17.75 65.08
C PHE A 29 -27.39 18.91 65.79
N ASN A 30 -26.40 18.59 66.62
CA ASN A 30 -25.61 19.55 67.38
C ASN A 30 -24.31 19.93 66.66
N SER A 31 -23.95 19.23 65.58
CA SER A 31 -22.76 19.54 64.79
C SER A 31 -22.95 19.21 63.31
N ASN A 32 -22.43 20.09 62.44
CA ASN A 32 -22.40 19.93 60.97
C ASN A 32 -23.73 19.55 60.28
N PRO A 33 -24.76 20.43 60.32
CA PRO A 33 -24.80 21.80 60.83
C PRO A 33 -25.11 21.92 62.34
N LEU A 34 -24.70 23.05 62.95
CA LEU A 34 -25.10 23.38 64.32
C LEU A 34 -26.51 23.98 64.31
N TRP A 35 -27.46 23.27 64.91
CA TRP A 35 -28.79 23.78 65.18
C TRP A 35 -28.87 24.50 66.55
N LEU A 36 -29.62 25.60 66.62
CA LEU A 36 -29.74 26.50 67.76
C LEU A 36 -31.22 26.71 68.14
N GLY A 37 -31.51 27.01 69.40
CA GLY A 37 -32.88 27.21 69.91
C GLY A 37 -33.15 26.32 71.10
N ASP A 38 -34.34 25.75 71.18
CA ASP A 38 -34.79 24.85 72.25
C ASP A 38 -34.27 23.42 72.03
N THR A 39 -32.95 23.25 71.89
CA THR A 39 -32.34 21.97 71.49
C THR A 39 -32.64 20.81 72.44
N SER A 40 -32.99 21.07 73.71
CA SER A 40 -33.45 20.03 74.65
C SER A 40 -34.83 19.47 74.33
N GLU A 41 -35.66 20.21 73.58
CA GLU A 41 -37.01 19.81 73.17
C GLU A 41 -37.03 19.14 71.78
N PHE A 42 -35.86 18.80 71.22
CA PHE A 42 -35.71 18.02 69.99
C PHE A 42 -34.75 16.84 70.18
N GLN A 43 -34.97 15.77 69.41
CA GLN A 43 -34.12 14.58 69.37
C GLN A 43 -34.03 14.04 67.94
N VAL A 44 -32.96 13.33 67.61
CA VAL A 44 -32.92 12.51 66.39
C VAL A 44 -33.43 11.11 66.73
N ASN A 45 -34.53 10.72 66.09
CA ASN A 45 -35.16 9.42 66.27
C ASN A 45 -35.42 8.78 64.91
N ASN A 46 -35.00 7.52 64.73
CA ASN A 46 -35.00 6.83 63.44
C ASN A 46 -34.38 7.66 62.29
N PHE A 47 -33.28 8.35 62.57
CA PHE A 47 -32.58 9.24 61.62
C PHE A 47 -33.45 10.40 61.10
N GLN A 48 -34.41 10.88 61.91
CA GLN A 48 -35.19 12.08 61.61
C GLN A 48 -35.19 12.98 62.84
N LEU A 49 -35.18 14.30 62.64
CA LEU A 49 -35.37 15.24 63.73
C LEU A 49 -36.82 15.20 64.18
N GLN A 50 -37.04 14.94 65.46
CA GLN A 50 -38.35 14.83 66.08
C GLN A 50 -38.45 15.78 67.27
N SER A 51 -39.59 16.46 67.43
CA SER A 51 -39.89 17.18 68.67
C SER A 51 -40.03 16.22 69.87
N GLN A 52 -39.73 16.67 71.09
CA GLN A 52 -39.90 15.92 72.33
C GLN A 52 -40.33 16.82 73.49
N GLY A 53 -41.22 17.76 73.20
CA GLY A 53 -41.67 18.78 74.14
C GLY A 53 -42.14 18.23 75.49
N SER A 54 -41.79 18.90 76.59
CA SER A 54 -42.04 18.40 77.95
C SER A 54 -43.30 18.96 78.64
N LEU A 55 -43.88 20.06 78.11
CA LEU A 55 -45.05 20.74 78.69
C LEU A 55 -46.39 20.36 78.03
N SER A 56 -47.50 20.66 78.72
CA SER A 56 -48.85 20.39 78.22
C SER A 56 -49.31 21.34 77.11
N SER A 57 -48.68 22.51 76.98
CA SER A 57 -48.82 23.45 75.86
C SER A 57 -47.56 24.29 75.81
N ASP A 58 -46.94 24.41 74.64
CA ASP A 58 -45.70 25.16 74.48
C ASP A 58 -45.48 25.57 73.02
N VAL A 59 -44.50 26.46 72.85
CA VAL A 59 -43.90 26.82 71.57
C VAL A 59 -42.43 26.46 71.64
N ILE A 60 -41.99 25.57 70.77
CA ILE A 60 -40.58 25.17 70.66
C ILE A 60 -40.06 25.50 69.27
N TYR A 61 -38.78 25.87 69.18
CA TYR A 61 -38.17 26.14 67.88
C TYR A 61 -36.71 25.71 67.81
N ILE A 62 -36.27 25.47 66.58
CA ILE A 62 -34.87 25.21 66.28
C ILE A 62 -34.52 25.79 64.90
N SER A 63 -33.35 26.39 64.77
CA SER A 63 -32.91 27.02 63.52
C SER A 63 -31.41 26.86 63.30
N THR A 64 -31.00 27.04 62.04
CA THR A 64 -29.60 26.99 61.62
C THR A 64 -29.33 28.11 60.61
N PRO A 65 -28.20 28.84 60.73
CA PRO A 65 -27.85 29.88 59.78
C PRO A 65 -27.38 29.30 58.44
N TYR A 66 -27.74 29.95 57.34
CA TYR A 66 -27.22 29.69 56.01
C TYR A 66 -26.93 31.02 55.25
N THR A 67 -26.17 30.94 54.15
CA THR A 67 -25.81 32.13 53.36
C THR A 67 -26.82 32.35 52.24
N SER A 68 -27.76 33.28 52.39
CA SER A 68 -28.74 33.51 51.31
C SER A 68 -28.06 34.11 50.07
N GLU A 69 -28.33 33.50 48.91
CA GLU A 69 -27.80 33.93 47.60
C GLU A 69 -28.91 34.28 46.61
N ASP A 70 -28.50 34.87 45.48
CA ASP A 70 -29.39 35.30 44.39
C ASP A 70 -30.15 34.13 43.76
N SER A 71 -29.67 32.90 43.84
CA SER A 71 -30.38 31.74 43.28
C SER A 71 -30.09 30.49 44.09
N ILE A 72 -31.07 30.08 44.89
CA ILE A 72 -31.00 28.91 45.76
C ILE A 72 -32.18 27.98 45.52
N GLU A 73 -31.94 26.69 45.71
CA GLU A 73 -32.98 25.69 45.90
C GLU A 73 -32.94 25.23 47.36
N ILE A 74 -34.11 25.23 48.01
CA ILE A 74 -34.31 24.71 49.36
C ILE A 74 -35.24 23.50 49.24
N SER A 75 -34.83 22.34 49.75
CA SER A 75 -35.71 21.17 49.89
C SER A 75 -35.67 20.63 51.31
N PHE A 76 -36.80 20.10 51.78
CA PHE A 76 -36.91 19.44 53.08
C PHE A 76 -38.16 18.57 53.13
N ASP A 77 -38.15 17.62 54.04
CA ASP A 77 -39.31 16.82 54.41
C ASP A 77 -39.89 17.29 55.74
N VAL A 78 -41.22 17.32 55.81
CA VAL A 78 -41.97 17.51 57.05
C VAL A 78 -43.00 16.41 57.20
N ARG A 79 -43.04 15.76 58.36
CA ARG A 79 -44.10 14.83 58.72
C ARG A 79 -44.81 15.28 60.00
N LEU A 80 -46.14 15.34 59.93
CA LEU A 80 -47.00 15.54 61.10
C LEU A 80 -47.85 14.29 61.35
N ASP A 81 -47.72 13.69 62.54
CA ASP A 81 -48.50 12.52 62.95
C ASP A 81 -49.83 12.92 63.60
N PHE A 82 -50.47 13.92 63.00
CA PHE A 82 -51.77 14.49 63.37
C PHE A 82 -52.30 15.40 62.26
N ASN A 83 -53.59 15.73 62.32
CA ASN A 83 -54.16 16.79 61.49
C ASN A 83 -53.97 18.13 62.21
N PRO A 84 -53.21 19.09 61.66
CA PRO A 84 -52.93 20.35 62.33
C PRO A 84 -54.15 21.26 62.43
N SER A 85 -54.00 22.37 63.17
CA SER A 85 -55.07 23.32 63.46
C SER A 85 -54.48 24.69 63.84
N SER A 86 -55.32 25.70 64.05
CA SER A 86 -54.89 27.02 64.54
C SER A 86 -54.22 27.03 65.92
N SER A 87 -54.23 25.92 66.66
CA SER A 87 -53.58 25.76 67.99
C SER A 87 -52.63 24.56 68.06
N ASN A 88 -52.37 23.92 66.92
CA ASN A 88 -51.37 22.86 66.76
C ASN A 88 -50.82 22.97 65.33
N PHE A 89 -49.73 23.70 65.13
CA PHE A 89 -49.21 24.02 63.80
C PHE A 89 -47.68 24.04 63.78
N VAL A 90 -47.13 23.98 62.57
CA VAL A 90 -45.69 24.17 62.33
C VAL A 90 -45.48 25.32 61.36
N ARG A 91 -44.49 26.17 61.64
CA ARG A 91 -43.92 27.12 60.69
C ARG A 91 -42.51 26.68 60.33
N ILE A 92 -42.22 26.67 59.04
CA ILE A 92 -40.93 26.33 58.48
C ILE A 92 -40.39 27.59 57.82
N TYR A 93 -39.52 28.29 58.54
CA TYR A 93 -38.89 29.50 58.06
C TYR A 93 -37.87 29.13 56.99
N LEU A 94 -38.16 29.50 55.75
CA LEU A 94 -37.24 29.37 54.61
C LEU A 94 -36.15 30.44 54.70
N GLN A 95 -36.52 31.59 55.26
CA GLN A 95 -35.64 32.72 55.45
C GLN A 95 -36.14 33.55 56.64
N SER A 96 -35.31 33.74 57.67
CA SER A 96 -35.53 34.74 58.72
C SER A 96 -34.28 35.56 58.97
N ASP A 97 -34.45 36.77 59.49
CA ASP A 97 -33.34 37.66 59.84
C ASP A 97 -32.74 37.44 61.23
N THR A 98 -33.32 36.53 62.01
CA THR A 98 -32.85 36.07 63.31
C THR A 98 -33.13 34.57 63.46
N GLY A 99 -32.26 33.85 64.15
CA GLY A 99 -32.47 32.42 64.49
C GLY A 99 -33.44 32.20 65.65
N LYS A 100 -33.87 33.27 66.33
CA LYS A 100 -34.91 33.24 67.37
C LYS A 100 -36.28 33.39 66.72
N LEU A 101 -37.02 32.29 66.58
CA LEU A 101 -38.25 32.22 65.79
C LEU A 101 -39.53 32.57 66.58
N GLU A 102 -39.41 32.73 67.89
CA GLU A 102 -40.46 33.03 68.87
C GLU A 102 -40.68 34.54 69.11
N ILE A 103 -39.78 35.38 68.60
CA ILE A 103 -39.84 36.84 68.73
C ILE A 103 -40.35 37.50 67.44
N PRO A 104 -40.79 38.78 67.50
CA PRO A 104 -41.02 39.56 66.27
C PRO A 104 -39.76 39.58 65.38
N LEU A 105 -39.93 39.25 64.10
CA LEU A 105 -38.84 39.07 63.12
C LEU A 105 -39.27 39.43 61.70
N PHE A 106 -38.32 39.46 60.77
CA PHE A 106 -38.61 39.57 59.34
C PHE A 106 -38.27 38.26 58.63
N GLY A 107 -39.22 37.67 57.91
CA GLY A 107 -38.98 36.39 57.25
C GLY A 107 -40.12 35.86 56.38
N TYR A 108 -39.80 34.82 55.63
CA TYR A 108 -40.74 34.04 54.82
C TYR A 108 -40.80 32.61 55.34
N PHE A 109 -42.01 32.09 55.52
CA PHE A 109 -42.20 30.73 56.04
C PHE A 109 -43.38 30.04 55.38
N ILE A 110 -43.32 28.71 55.42
CA ILE A 110 -44.44 27.84 55.09
C ILE A 110 -45.10 27.43 56.41
N GLN A 111 -46.43 27.46 56.47
CA GLN A 111 -47.20 26.96 57.62
C GLN A 111 -48.07 25.77 57.22
N PHE A 112 -48.15 24.80 58.12
CA PHE A 112 -49.18 23.77 58.12
C PHE A 112 -49.95 23.86 59.44
N GLY A 113 -51.26 24.06 59.37
CA GLY A 113 -52.12 24.33 60.52
C GLY A 113 -52.87 25.65 60.42
N GLU A 114 -54.16 25.60 60.12
CA GLU A 114 -55.04 26.79 60.12
C GLU A 114 -56.43 26.50 60.72
N ALA A 115 -57.30 27.50 60.77
CA ALA A 115 -58.68 27.34 61.26
C ALA A 115 -59.58 26.72 60.16
N SER A 116 -59.23 25.55 59.63
CA SER A 116 -60.04 24.78 58.67
C SER A 116 -60.62 23.53 59.34
N THR A 117 -61.74 22.99 58.83
CA THR A 117 -62.47 21.90 59.50
C THR A 117 -62.24 20.51 58.93
N THR A 118 -61.50 20.31 57.82
CA THR A 118 -61.33 18.95 57.25
C THR A 118 -60.02 18.63 56.50
N ALA A 119 -59.21 19.61 56.06
CA ALA A 119 -57.90 19.33 55.44
C ALA A 119 -57.08 20.63 55.34
N ASP A 120 -55.86 20.63 55.87
CA ASP A 120 -54.99 21.80 55.83
C ASP A 120 -54.09 21.80 54.58
N SER A 121 -53.93 22.98 53.99
CA SER A 121 -53.10 23.24 52.81
C SER A 121 -51.67 23.61 53.20
N LEU A 122 -50.78 23.72 52.20
CA LEU A 122 -49.48 24.36 52.36
C LEU A 122 -49.68 25.86 52.16
N ASP A 123 -49.51 26.64 53.21
CA ASP A 123 -49.68 28.10 53.16
C ASP A 123 -48.33 28.82 53.22
N PHE A 124 -48.10 29.77 52.33
CA PHE A 124 -46.89 30.59 52.32
C PHE A 124 -47.17 31.98 52.89
N TYR A 125 -46.31 32.43 53.80
CA TYR A 125 -46.49 33.67 54.57
C TYR A 125 -45.25 34.56 54.53
N GLU A 126 -45.50 35.85 54.69
CA GLU A 126 -44.51 36.87 55.04
C GLU A 126 -44.75 37.35 56.47
N GLN A 127 -43.67 37.53 57.23
CA GLN A 127 -43.69 38.13 58.56
C GLN A 127 -42.90 39.44 58.55
N GLU A 128 -43.54 40.50 59.02
CA GLU A 128 -42.93 41.81 59.26
C GLU A 128 -43.11 42.18 60.73
N SER A 129 -42.06 41.99 61.53
CA SER A 129 -42.12 42.12 62.98
C SER A 129 -43.15 41.14 63.57
N SER A 130 -44.27 41.65 64.10
CA SER A 130 -45.38 40.86 64.64
C SER A 130 -46.53 40.63 63.66
N LEU A 131 -46.50 41.27 62.48
CA LEU A 131 -47.54 41.11 61.48
C LEU A 131 -47.24 39.90 60.60
N VAL A 132 -48.17 38.95 60.52
CA VAL A 132 -48.10 37.77 59.65
C VAL A 132 -49.13 37.92 58.53
N THR A 133 -48.66 37.89 57.28
CA THR A 133 -49.49 38.08 56.09
C THR A 133 -49.44 36.81 55.23
N LYS A 134 -50.59 36.19 54.97
CA LYS A 134 -50.68 35.05 54.05
C LYS A 134 -50.50 35.54 52.61
N LEU A 135 -49.53 34.97 51.89
CA LEU A 135 -49.23 35.30 50.50
C LEU A 135 -50.06 34.44 49.54
N PHE A 136 -50.05 33.12 49.73
CA PHE A 136 -50.90 32.19 49.00
C PHE A 136 -51.10 30.87 49.76
N SER A 137 -52.11 30.10 49.34
CA SER A 137 -52.35 28.71 49.74
C SER A 137 -52.15 27.79 48.53
N SER A 138 -51.63 26.59 48.75
CA SER A 138 -51.57 25.58 47.70
C SER A 138 -52.98 25.24 47.17
N PRO A 139 -53.14 24.98 45.86
CA PRO A 139 -54.45 24.62 45.29
C PRO A 139 -54.88 23.18 45.64
N PHE A 140 -54.07 22.45 46.41
CA PHE A 140 -54.30 21.09 46.87
C PHE A 140 -54.00 20.97 48.37
N PRO A 141 -54.71 20.10 49.12
CA PRO A 141 -54.45 19.86 50.53
C PRO A 141 -53.19 19.00 50.71
N CYS A 142 -52.49 19.19 51.84
CA CYS A 142 -51.28 18.43 52.16
C CYS A 142 -51.35 17.68 53.50
N MET A 143 -52.28 18.06 54.37
CA MET A 143 -52.50 17.45 55.68
C MET A 143 -53.93 16.88 55.73
N THR A 144 -54.08 15.62 55.32
CA THR A 144 -55.40 14.96 55.15
C THR A 144 -55.61 13.75 56.07
N SER A 145 -54.56 13.30 56.77
CA SER A 145 -54.57 12.16 57.67
C SER A 145 -54.41 12.58 59.13
N SER A 146 -54.90 11.78 60.07
CA SER A 146 -54.67 11.97 61.51
C SER A 146 -53.54 11.10 62.07
N SER A 147 -52.97 10.20 61.25
CA SER A 147 -51.93 9.26 61.68
C SER A 147 -50.54 9.63 61.19
N SER A 148 -50.40 10.19 59.99
CA SER A 148 -49.13 10.56 59.37
C SER A 148 -49.35 11.35 58.09
N ASN A 149 -48.75 12.53 57.97
CA ASN A 149 -48.77 13.37 56.77
C ASN A 149 -47.34 13.76 56.41
N LEU A 150 -46.70 13.01 55.50
CA LEU A 150 -45.37 13.34 54.97
C LEU A 150 -45.50 14.23 53.73
N VAL A 151 -44.87 15.40 53.76
CA VAL A 151 -44.82 16.34 52.65
C VAL A 151 -43.37 16.62 52.31
N ASN A 152 -42.99 16.42 51.04
CA ASN A 152 -41.69 16.85 50.54
C ASN A 152 -41.89 18.22 49.90
N VAL A 153 -41.12 19.22 50.31
CA VAL A 153 -41.21 20.58 49.79
C VAL A 153 -39.93 20.92 49.05
N ARG A 154 -40.06 21.55 47.88
CA ARG A 154 -38.95 22.10 47.11
C ARG A 154 -39.25 23.53 46.71
N VAL A 155 -38.33 24.44 47.02
CA VAL A 155 -38.48 25.87 46.80
C VAL A 155 -37.36 26.35 45.90
N LEU A 156 -37.73 26.92 44.75
CA LEU A 156 -36.82 27.62 43.86
C LEU A 156 -36.93 29.12 44.14
N LYS A 157 -35.86 29.70 44.69
CA LYS A 157 -35.75 31.15 44.84
C LYS A 157 -34.74 31.69 43.84
N LYS A 158 -35.19 32.49 42.88
CA LYS A 158 -34.36 33.20 41.88
C LYS A 158 -34.55 34.71 42.04
N ARG A 159 -33.63 35.34 42.76
CA ARG A 159 -33.66 36.73 43.23
C ARG A 159 -34.89 36.98 44.08
N ALA A 160 -35.85 37.74 43.56
CA ALA A 160 -37.13 38.03 44.19
C ALA A 160 -38.21 36.97 43.88
N ASN A 161 -38.00 36.10 42.88
CA ASN A 161 -39.00 35.13 42.47
C ASN A 161 -38.91 33.86 43.31
N TRP A 162 -40.03 33.43 43.87
CA TRP A 162 -40.21 32.20 44.61
C TRP A 162 -41.16 31.29 43.84
N GLU A 163 -40.78 30.04 43.64
CA GLU A 163 -41.65 28.97 43.18
C GLU A 163 -41.60 27.85 44.21
N ILE A 164 -42.76 27.52 44.79
CA ILE A 164 -42.86 26.49 45.83
C ILE A 164 -43.56 25.29 45.22
N TYR A 165 -42.92 24.14 45.34
CA TYR A 165 -43.42 22.85 44.91
C TYR A 165 -43.59 21.95 46.13
N ALA A 166 -44.58 21.07 46.07
CA ALA A 166 -44.80 20.09 47.11
C ALA A 166 -45.24 18.75 46.53
N HIS A 167 -44.71 17.67 47.10
CA HIS A 167 -45.20 16.32 46.94
C HIS A 167 -45.98 15.95 48.20
N CYS A 168 -47.32 16.06 48.12
CA CYS A 168 -48.22 15.81 49.24
C CYS A 168 -48.82 14.39 49.16
N PRO A 169 -49.26 13.80 50.30
CA PRO A 169 -49.82 12.45 50.33
C PRO A 169 -50.98 12.28 49.34
N GLY A 170 -50.88 11.25 48.48
CA GLY A 170 -51.89 10.94 47.46
C GLY A 170 -51.59 11.48 46.06
N ASN A 171 -50.54 12.28 45.87
CA ASN A 171 -50.08 12.72 44.55
C ASN A 171 -49.07 11.73 43.93
N ASN A 172 -49.08 11.58 42.60
CA ASN A 172 -48.13 10.72 41.86
C ASN A 172 -46.81 11.43 41.51
N SER A 173 -46.77 12.76 41.63
CA SER A 173 -45.61 13.59 41.33
C SER A 173 -45.62 14.83 42.20
N GLU A 174 -44.50 15.55 42.21
CA GLU A 174 -44.43 16.91 42.75
C GLU A 174 -45.38 17.85 41.98
N GLN A 175 -46.01 18.80 42.68
CA GLN A 175 -46.93 19.78 42.11
C GLN A 175 -46.54 21.20 42.53
N LEU A 176 -46.77 22.19 41.66
CA LEU A 176 -46.55 23.60 41.97
C LEU A 176 -47.61 24.10 42.96
N ALA A 177 -47.19 24.44 44.18
CA ALA A 177 -48.05 25.01 45.21
C ALA A 177 -48.36 26.50 44.94
N GLY A 178 -47.37 27.26 44.45
CA GLY A 178 -47.60 28.66 44.10
C GLY A 178 -46.33 29.41 43.69
N LYS A 179 -46.51 30.65 43.23
CA LYS A 179 -45.43 31.57 42.87
C LYS A 179 -45.61 32.90 43.59
N PHE A 180 -44.51 33.53 43.98
CA PHE A 180 -44.51 34.83 44.65
C PHE A 180 -43.29 35.66 44.21
N ILE A 181 -43.43 36.98 44.17
CA ILE A 181 -42.34 37.92 43.89
C ILE A 181 -42.21 38.82 45.11
N SER A 182 -41.08 38.74 45.83
CA SER A 182 -40.83 39.53 47.04
C SER A 182 -40.31 40.93 46.72
N ASP A 183 -40.79 41.94 47.43
CA ASP A 183 -40.35 43.34 47.27
C ASP A 183 -39.11 43.70 48.13
N THR A 184 -38.65 42.78 48.98
CA THR A 184 -37.65 43.06 50.04
C THR A 184 -36.26 42.46 49.74
N LEU A 185 -35.21 43.25 49.97
CA LEU A 185 -33.81 42.91 49.68
C LEU A 185 -33.22 41.84 50.62
N VAL A 186 -32.45 40.92 50.03
CA VAL A 186 -31.80 39.77 50.67
C VAL A 186 -30.70 40.22 51.65
N LYS A 187 -30.76 39.75 52.91
CA LYS A 187 -29.62 39.80 53.84
C LYS A 187 -28.64 38.66 53.49
N SER A 188 -27.33 38.93 53.51
CA SER A 188 -26.29 37.96 53.12
C SER A 188 -26.24 36.70 54.01
N ILE A 189 -26.71 36.81 55.26
CA ILE A 189 -26.87 35.70 56.20
C ILE A 189 -28.36 35.65 56.56
N SER A 190 -28.95 34.46 56.51
CA SER A 190 -30.32 34.21 56.97
C SER A 190 -30.38 32.92 57.76
N ASN A 191 -31.53 32.64 58.38
CA ASN A 191 -31.73 31.40 59.13
C ASN A 191 -32.84 30.59 58.49
N PHE A 192 -32.64 29.28 58.46
CA PHE A 192 -33.65 28.28 58.16
C PHE A 192 -34.05 27.61 59.47
N GLY A 193 -35.33 27.32 59.70
CA GLY A 193 -35.71 26.66 60.95
C GLY A 193 -37.17 26.30 61.09
N PHE A 194 -37.44 25.53 62.14
CA PHE A 194 -38.73 24.98 62.47
C PHE A 194 -39.25 25.63 63.76
N TYR A 195 -40.51 26.03 63.75
CA TYR A 195 -41.25 26.54 64.89
C TYR A 195 -42.50 25.67 65.05
N CYS A 196 -42.66 25.03 66.20
CA CYS A 196 -43.76 24.10 66.48
C CYS A 196 -44.59 24.66 67.65
N ASP A 197 -45.89 24.82 67.44
CA ASP A 197 -46.84 25.27 68.45
C ASP A 197 -47.81 24.13 68.75
N TYR A 198 -47.97 23.74 70.01
CA TYR A 198 -48.92 22.72 70.41
C TYR A 198 -49.65 23.06 71.71
N SER A 199 -50.90 22.62 71.80
CA SER A 199 -51.80 22.93 72.92
C SER A 199 -52.08 21.76 73.86
N THR A 200 -51.53 20.56 73.56
CA THR A 200 -51.68 19.36 74.39
C THR A 200 -50.39 18.53 74.42
N SER A 201 -50.09 17.85 75.53
CA SER A 201 -48.89 16.99 75.66
C SER A 201 -48.88 15.82 74.67
N SER A 202 -50.05 15.37 74.17
CA SER A 202 -50.15 14.30 73.16
C SER A 202 -49.66 14.71 71.76
N ARG A 203 -49.32 15.98 71.56
CA ARG A 203 -48.79 16.53 70.29
C ARG A 203 -47.33 16.96 70.37
N SER A 204 -46.75 16.98 71.57
CA SER A 204 -45.38 17.43 71.84
C SER A 204 -44.30 16.64 71.07
N ASP A 205 -44.59 15.41 70.66
CA ASP A 205 -43.67 14.49 69.97
C ASP A 205 -44.08 14.16 68.53
N LYS A 206 -44.98 14.95 67.92
CA LYS A 206 -45.60 14.60 66.62
C LYS A 206 -45.13 15.43 65.42
N TYR A 207 -44.05 16.20 65.58
CA TYR A 207 -43.41 16.98 64.53
C TYR A 207 -42.09 16.33 64.12
N PHE A 208 -41.94 16.03 62.82
CA PHE A 208 -40.75 15.37 62.27
C PHE A 208 -40.23 16.11 61.05
N PHE A 209 -38.90 16.20 60.92
CA PHE A 209 -38.22 16.87 59.82
C PHE A 209 -37.03 16.04 59.33
N ASP A 210 -36.77 16.07 58.03
CA ASP A 210 -35.72 15.25 57.40
C ASP A 210 -35.29 15.83 56.04
N ASN A 211 -34.21 15.29 55.46
CA ASN A 211 -33.74 15.57 54.10
C ASN A 211 -33.63 17.07 53.74
N ILE A 212 -33.08 17.88 54.65
CA ILE A 212 -32.92 19.32 54.47
C ILE A 212 -31.70 19.59 53.57
N GLN A 213 -31.92 20.30 52.46
CA GLN A 213 -30.89 20.72 51.54
C GLN A 213 -31.10 22.17 51.09
N ILE A 214 -30.06 23.00 51.22
CA ILE A 214 -30.01 24.35 50.64
C ILE A 214 -28.79 24.45 49.72
N ARG A 215 -29.03 24.52 48.40
CA ARG A 215 -27.97 24.54 47.38
C ARG A 215 -28.08 25.71 46.42
N ARG A 216 -26.94 26.13 45.86
CA ARG A 216 -26.87 27.14 44.79
C ARG A 216 -27.40 26.56 43.48
N ILE A 217 -28.10 27.38 42.69
CA ILE A 217 -28.42 27.06 41.29
C ILE A 217 -27.26 27.57 40.42
N ILE A 218 -26.42 26.67 39.90
CA ILE A 218 -25.37 27.03 38.94
C ILE A 218 -26.00 27.07 37.54
N LYS A 219 -25.95 28.24 36.90
CA LYS A 219 -26.34 28.37 35.49
C LYS A 219 -25.15 27.94 34.64
N ASP A 220 -25.37 27.04 33.69
CA ASP A 220 -24.39 26.76 32.66
C ASP A 220 -24.19 27.98 31.75
N THR A 221 -22.93 28.35 31.55
CA THR A 221 -22.49 29.51 30.78
C THR A 221 -21.37 29.17 29.81
N VAL A 222 -21.03 27.89 29.67
CA VAL A 222 -19.89 27.43 28.88
C VAL A 222 -20.42 26.99 27.53
N PRO A 223 -19.97 27.59 26.40
CA PRO A 223 -20.35 27.10 25.09
C PRO A 223 -19.70 25.75 24.78
N PRO A 224 -20.34 24.91 23.95
CA PRO A 224 -19.69 23.71 23.44
C PRO A 224 -18.48 24.10 22.59
N TRP A 225 -17.43 23.30 22.60
CA TRP A 225 -16.30 23.41 21.67
C TRP A 225 -15.96 22.06 21.07
N ILE A 226 -15.22 22.07 19.97
CA ILE A 226 -14.81 20.85 19.27
C ILE A 226 -13.62 20.23 19.99
N THR A 227 -13.76 18.98 20.41
CA THR A 227 -12.69 18.19 21.05
C THR A 227 -11.92 17.35 20.04
N GLY A 228 -12.55 17.01 18.92
CA GLY A 228 -11.93 16.25 17.83
C GLY A 228 -12.78 16.27 16.56
N PHE A 229 -12.16 15.86 15.46
CA PHE A 229 -12.85 15.58 14.21
C PHE A 229 -12.20 14.37 13.54
N GLU A 230 -13.01 13.60 12.80
CA GLU A 230 -12.56 12.41 12.07
C GLU A 230 -13.04 12.49 10.62
N LEU A 231 -12.16 12.13 9.68
CA LEU A 231 -12.48 11.99 8.26
C LEU A 231 -12.68 10.51 7.96
N HIS A 232 -13.90 10.09 7.67
CA HIS A 232 -14.18 8.68 7.34
C HIS A 232 -14.03 8.39 5.85
N THR A 233 -14.47 9.32 5.01
CA THR A 233 -14.44 9.22 3.56
C THR A 233 -14.29 10.61 2.97
N ARG A 234 -14.05 10.70 1.66
CA ARG A 234 -14.05 11.99 0.94
C ARG A 234 -15.38 12.75 1.00
N ASP A 235 -16.45 12.13 1.48
CA ASP A 235 -17.79 12.72 1.59
C ASP A 235 -18.38 12.66 3.01
N SER A 236 -17.61 12.25 4.03
CA SER A 236 -18.10 12.14 5.41
C SER A 236 -17.10 12.62 6.46
N ILE A 237 -17.60 13.47 7.38
CA ILE A 237 -16.86 14.02 8.51
C ILE A 237 -17.64 13.72 9.80
N VAL A 238 -16.94 13.36 10.87
CA VAL A 238 -17.50 13.30 12.22
C VAL A 238 -16.89 14.42 13.06
N LEU A 239 -17.75 15.13 13.79
CA LEU A 239 -17.33 16.15 14.76
C LEU A 239 -17.68 15.70 16.17
N ILE A 240 -16.74 15.89 17.08
CA ILE A 240 -16.85 15.53 18.49
C ILE A 240 -16.82 16.81 19.31
N PHE A 241 -17.83 17.01 20.15
CA PHE A 241 -18.01 18.19 21.00
C PHE A 241 -17.58 17.92 22.45
N SER A 242 -17.39 18.99 23.23
CA SER A 242 -17.08 18.93 24.67
C SER A 242 -18.26 18.56 25.55
N GLU A 243 -19.48 18.72 25.04
CA GLU A 243 -20.76 18.52 25.73
C GLU A 243 -21.91 18.33 24.74
N GLU A 244 -23.11 18.05 25.25
CA GLU A 244 -24.32 17.87 24.45
C GLU A 244 -24.62 19.14 23.62
N VAL A 245 -24.85 19.00 22.31
CA VAL A 245 -25.31 20.09 21.46
C VAL A 245 -26.80 19.98 21.14
N ASP A 246 -27.45 21.12 20.97
CA ASP A 246 -28.85 21.22 20.60
C ASP A 246 -29.09 20.76 19.15
N SER A 247 -30.28 20.20 18.92
CA SER A 247 -30.71 19.69 17.61
C SER A 247 -30.74 20.72 16.48
N SER A 248 -30.68 22.01 16.78
CA SER A 248 -30.53 23.06 15.78
C SER A 248 -29.27 22.94 14.92
N VAL A 249 -28.23 22.22 15.38
CA VAL A 249 -27.01 21.93 14.59
C VAL A 249 -27.30 21.13 13.31
N LEU A 250 -28.40 20.37 13.27
CA LEU A 250 -28.77 19.53 12.13
C LEU A 250 -29.28 20.34 10.91
N MET A 251 -29.44 21.66 11.05
CA MET A 251 -29.81 22.51 9.93
C MET A 251 -28.61 22.68 8.97
N PRO A 252 -28.75 22.43 7.65
CA PRO A 252 -27.63 22.44 6.71
C PRO A 252 -26.82 23.74 6.66
N ASN A 253 -27.41 24.88 7.04
CA ASN A 253 -26.75 26.18 7.06
C ASN A 253 -25.87 26.42 8.31
N LYS A 254 -25.84 25.48 9.25
CA LYS A 254 -25.01 25.55 10.46
C LYS A 254 -23.60 25.05 10.25
N VAL A 255 -23.40 24.19 9.26
CA VAL A 255 -22.12 23.56 8.93
C VAL A 255 -21.85 23.76 7.44
N LEU A 256 -20.90 24.63 7.13
CA LEU A 256 -20.43 24.86 5.77
C LEU A 256 -19.05 24.24 5.58
N ILE A 257 -18.83 23.64 4.42
CA ILE A 257 -17.53 23.08 4.02
C ILE A 257 -17.11 23.78 2.74
N ASN A 258 -16.01 24.52 2.78
CA ASN A 258 -15.54 25.38 1.69
C ASN A 258 -16.64 26.34 1.18
N GLY A 259 -17.47 26.84 2.08
CA GLY A 259 -18.61 27.71 1.78
C GLY A 259 -19.84 27.01 1.17
N ALA A 260 -19.80 25.69 0.97
CA ALA A 260 -20.93 24.89 0.48
C ALA A 260 -21.72 24.27 1.65
N LEU A 261 -23.03 24.08 1.45
CA LEU A 261 -23.90 23.39 2.41
C LEU A 261 -23.58 21.90 2.48
N SER A 262 -23.76 21.31 3.66
CA SER A 262 -23.74 19.86 3.85
C SER A 262 -24.99 19.22 3.23
N SER A 263 -24.88 17.97 2.73
CA SER A 263 -26.03 17.24 2.17
C SER A 263 -26.92 16.66 3.28
N GLU A 264 -26.32 16.18 4.35
CA GLU A 264 -27.00 15.63 5.52
C GLU A 264 -26.16 15.89 6.79
N ILE A 265 -26.81 16.18 7.91
CA ILE A 265 -26.19 16.24 9.24
C ILE A 265 -27.07 15.40 10.16
N TYR A 266 -26.47 14.50 10.94
CA TYR A 266 -27.18 13.60 11.85
C TYR A 266 -26.41 13.40 13.15
N PHE A 267 -27.12 13.11 14.23
CA PHE A 267 -26.49 12.74 15.51
C PHE A 267 -26.01 11.29 15.47
N ILE A 268 -24.77 11.07 15.91
CA ILE A 268 -24.24 9.75 16.28
C ILE A 268 -24.51 9.53 17.78
N SER A 269 -24.20 10.54 18.58
CA SER A 269 -24.57 10.69 19.98
C SER A 269 -25.03 12.14 20.21
N LYS A 270 -25.22 12.59 21.46
CA LYS A 270 -25.56 14.00 21.69
C LYS A 270 -24.34 14.93 21.64
N GLU A 271 -23.15 14.34 21.76
CA GLU A 271 -21.84 15.00 21.72
C GLU A 271 -21.13 14.79 20.38
N GLU A 272 -21.72 14.01 19.46
CA GLU A 272 -21.10 13.66 18.18
C GLU A 272 -22.11 13.79 17.03
N ILE A 273 -21.69 14.46 15.95
CA ILE A 273 -22.48 14.56 14.72
C ILE A 273 -21.70 13.99 13.54
N GLY A 274 -22.43 13.27 12.68
CA GLY A 274 -21.97 12.91 11.34
C GLY A 274 -22.46 13.92 10.32
N ILE A 275 -21.58 14.29 9.41
CA ILE A 275 -21.82 15.24 8.32
C ILE A 275 -21.56 14.50 7.01
N LYS A 276 -22.53 14.49 6.10
CA LYS A 276 -22.31 14.12 4.70
C LYS A 276 -22.18 15.37 3.85
N LEU A 277 -21.20 15.35 2.96
CA LEU A 277 -20.88 16.48 2.10
C LEU A 277 -21.76 16.48 0.85
N MET A 278 -22.08 17.67 0.35
CA MET A 278 -22.73 17.82 -0.96
C MET A 278 -21.73 17.69 -2.11
N ASN A 279 -20.53 18.25 -1.91
CA ASN A 279 -19.40 18.12 -2.81
C ASN A 279 -18.31 17.33 -2.08
N PRO A 280 -17.83 16.20 -2.63
CA PRO A 280 -16.71 15.48 -2.04
C PRO A 280 -15.48 16.37 -1.91
N LEU A 281 -14.68 16.13 -0.88
CA LEU A 281 -13.38 16.77 -0.69
C LEU A 281 -12.50 16.50 -1.92
N LYS A 282 -11.73 17.53 -2.29
CA LYS A 282 -10.74 17.43 -3.34
C LYS A 282 -9.45 16.93 -2.71
N ASN A 283 -8.88 15.85 -3.26
CA ASN A 283 -7.61 15.32 -2.81
C ASN A 283 -6.49 16.38 -2.94
N GLY A 284 -5.61 16.46 -1.94
CA GLY A 284 -4.46 17.38 -1.92
C GLY A 284 -4.87 18.84 -1.80
N SER A 285 -5.86 19.15 -0.97
CA SER A 285 -6.29 20.53 -0.74
C SER A 285 -6.60 20.83 0.72
N GLN A 286 -6.34 22.07 1.11
CA GLN A 286 -6.78 22.62 2.39
C GLN A 286 -8.28 22.93 2.31
N ASN A 287 -9.01 22.51 3.33
CA ASN A 287 -10.44 22.67 3.47
C ASN A 287 -10.76 23.50 4.71
N ILE A 288 -11.92 24.15 4.65
CA ILE A 288 -12.44 25.00 5.71
C ILE A 288 -13.81 24.48 6.12
N LEU A 289 -13.96 24.14 7.41
CA LEU A 289 -15.23 23.81 8.03
C LEU A 289 -15.68 24.98 8.91
N GLU A 290 -16.84 25.56 8.60
CA GLU A 290 -17.42 26.66 9.35
C GLU A 290 -18.66 26.20 10.12
N LEU A 291 -18.61 26.34 11.44
CA LEU A 291 -19.74 26.11 12.34
C LEU A 291 -20.31 27.46 12.75
N THR A 292 -21.59 27.68 12.48
CA THR A 292 -22.26 28.96 12.76
C THR A 292 -23.47 28.77 13.66
N SER A 293 -23.46 29.43 14.82
CA SER A 293 -24.56 29.47 15.78
C SER A 293 -25.04 28.09 16.22
N VAL A 294 -24.09 27.19 16.49
CA VAL A 294 -24.36 25.92 17.17
C VAL A 294 -24.53 26.22 18.65
N THR A 295 -25.51 25.62 19.32
CA THR A 295 -25.79 25.88 20.74
C THR A 295 -25.89 24.59 21.52
N ASP A 296 -25.69 24.67 22.83
CA ASP A 296 -26.05 23.61 23.79
C ASP A 296 -27.53 23.77 24.25
N PRO A 297 -28.06 22.86 25.10
CA PRO A 297 -29.38 23.01 25.71
C PRO A 297 -29.54 24.23 26.64
N ALA A 298 -28.45 24.82 27.13
CA ALA A 298 -28.44 26.04 27.94
C ALA A 298 -28.46 27.34 27.10
N ASN A 299 -28.40 27.23 25.77
CA ASN A 299 -28.27 28.28 24.77
C ASN A 299 -26.92 29.03 24.77
N ASN A 300 -25.85 28.42 25.28
CA ASN A 300 -24.51 28.93 25.03
C ASN A 300 -24.11 28.60 23.58
N ARG A 301 -23.38 29.50 22.93
CA ARG A 301 -23.21 29.51 21.46
C ARG A 301 -21.76 29.30 21.03
N LEU A 302 -21.56 28.40 20.08
CA LEU A 302 -20.34 28.17 19.32
C LEU A 302 -20.46 28.75 17.91
N ASP A 303 -19.53 29.61 17.55
CA ASP A 303 -19.14 29.90 16.17
C ASP A 303 -17.65 29.57 16.04
N THR A 304 -17.26 28.75 15.07
CA THR A 304 -15.85 28.41 14.87
C THR A 304 -15.55 28.05 13.43
N VAL A 305 -14.26 28.12 13.08
CA VAL A 305 -13.73 27.74 11.77
C VAL A 305 -12.57 26.78 12.00
N ILE A 306 -12.60 25.63 11.32
CA ILE A 306 -11.56 24.60 11.37
C ILE A 306 -10.91 24.53 10.00
N TYR A 307 -9.59 24.64 9.97
CA TYR A 307 -8.78 24.38 8.78
C TYR A 307 -8.24 22.95 8.88
N PHE A 308 -8.42 22.17 7.83
CA PHE A 308 -7.90 20.80 7.77
C PHE A 308 -7.54 20.45 6.35
N ASP A 309 -6.50 19.64 6.18
CA ASP A 309 -6.09 19.13 4.89
C ASP A 309 -6.74 17.77 4.65
N TYR A 310 -7.13 17.50 3.41
CA TYR A 310 -7.58 16.17 2.99
C TYR A 310 -6.61 15.63 1.94
N TYR A 311 -5.95 14.53 2.29
CA TYR A 311 -5.07 13.81 1.39
C TYR A 311 -5.36 12.32 1.45
N GLU A 312 -5.61 11.75 0.27
CA GLU A 312 -5.71 10.32 0.01
C GLU A 312 -4.43 9.92 -0.72
N PRO A 313 -3.57 9.10 -0.09
CA PRO A 313 -2.31 8.67 -0.68
C PRO A 313 -2.51 8.06 -2.07
N GLN A 314 -1.59 8.35 -2.98
CA GLN A 314 -1.52 7.84 -4.34
C GLN A 314 -0.31 6.94 -4.52
N ALA A 315 -0.34 6.08 -5.55
CA ALA A 315 0.83 5.26 -5.90
C ALA A 315 2.09 6.13 -5.98
N PHE A 316 3.19 5.61 -5.44
CA PHE A 316 4.49 6.26 -5.31
C PHE A 316 4.57 7.46 -4.33
N ASP A 317 3.54 7.74 -3.54
CA ASP A 317 3.68 8.71 -2.44
C ASP A 317 4.59 8.21 -1.32
N ILE A 318 4.48 6.93 -0.97
CA ILE A 318 5.42 6.24 -0.08
C ILE A 318 6.12 5.16 -0.91
N ILE A 319 7.43 5.29 -1.04
CA ILE A 319 8.27 4.36 -1.79
C ILE A 319 9.26 3.66 -0.85
N ILE A 320 9.79 2.54 -1.31
CA ILE A 320 10.89 1.81 -0.66
C ILE A 320 12.17 2.37 -1.26
N THR A 321 13.08 2.88 -0.45
CA THR A 321 14.31 3.57 -0.90
C THR A 321 15.58 2.81 -0.57
N GLU A 322 15.57 1.96 0.44
CA GLU A 322 16.75 1.21 0.87
C GLU A 322 16.34 -0.17 1.40
N VAL A 323 17.14 -1.20 1.09
CA VAL A 323 16.95 -2.57 1.59
C VAL A 323 18.29 -3.16 2.02
N MET A 324 18.37 -3.58 3.29
CA MET A 324 19.48 -4.39 3.80
C MET A 324 18.99 -5.84 3.93
N SER A 325 19.21 -6.66 2.88
CA SER A 325 18.84 -8.07 2.87
C SER A 325 19.90 -8.98 3.48
N ASP A 326 21.19 -8.69 3.26
CA ASP A 326 22.29 -9.45 3.86
C ASP A 326 23.13 -8.57 4.81
N PRO A 327 22.80 -8.51 6.11
CA PRO A 327 23.54 -7.69 7.06
C PRO A 327 24.86 -8.32 7.53
N THR A 328 25.24 -9.53 7.07
CA THR A 328 26.40 -10.26 7.59
C THR A 328 27.42 -10.65 6.52
N PRO A 329 28.73 -10.40 6.74
CA PRO A 329 29.33 -9.80 7.93
C PRO A 329 29.05 -8.29 8.00
N ALA A 330 28.76 -7.78 9.20
CA ALA A 330 28.46 -6.37 9.39
C ALA A 330 29.66 -5.48 9.00
N PHE A 331 29.39 -4.39 8.29
CA PHE A 331 30.39 -3.39 7.92
C PHE A 331 30.48 -2.26 8.95
N GLY A 332 29.39 -1.50 9.14
CA GLY A 332 29.29 -0.45 10.17
C GLY A 332 27.92 -0.38 10.87
N LEU A 333 26.85 -0.77 10.19
CA LEU A 333 25.51 -0.90 10.77
C LEU A 333 25.37 -2.15 11.65
N PRO A 334 24.38 -2.21 12.57
CA PRO A 334 24.04 -3.44 13.28
C PRO A 334 23.72 -4.56 12.28
N ALA A 335 24.07 -5.81 12.62
CA ALA A 335 23.80 -6.99 11.80
C ALA A 335 22.30 -7.35 11.79
N VAL A 336 21.48 -6.49 11.19
CA VAL A 336 20.01 -6.54 11.20
C VAL A 336 19.49 -6.14 9.83
N GLU A 337 18.56 -6.94 9.31
CA GLU A 337 17.78 -6.60 8.12
C GLU A 337 16.90 -5.37 8.34
N PHE A 338 16.78 -4.52 7.33
CA PHE A 338 15.87 -3.39 7.36
C PHE A 338 15.34 -3.03 5.98
N ILE A 339 14.20 -2.33 5.97
CA ILE A 339 13.60 -1.72 4.78
C ILE A 339 13.37 -0.26 5.12
N GLU A 340 13.79 0.66 4.27
CA GLU A 340 13.49 2.08 4.41
C GLU A 340 12.34 2.50 3.50
N LEU A 341 11.45 3.33 4.06
CA LEU A 341 10.40 4.01 3.32
C LEU A 341 10.67 5.51 3.24
N PHE A 342 10.28 6.14 2.14
CA PHE A 342 10.35 7.59 1.96
C PHE A 342 9.00 8.15 1.50
N ASN A 343 8.57 9.26 2.11
CA ASN A 343 7.39 10.01 1.70
C ASN A 343 7.74 11.07 0.65
N CYS A 344 7.48 10.75 -0.62
CA CYS A 344 7.65 11.64 -1.77
C CYS A 344 6.61 12.76 -1.85
N SER A 345 5.52 12.65 -1.08
CA SER A 345 4.43 13.61 -1.13
C SER A 345 4.71 14.86 -0.27
N GLN A 346 3.92 15.91 -0.52
CA GLN A 346 3.94 17.15 0.26
C GLN A 346 3.10 17.06 1.54
N TRP A 347 2.49 15.90 1.77
CA TRP A 347 1.48 15.67 2.81
C TRP A 347 2.01 14.66 3.83
N GLN A 348 1.58 14.78 5.08
CA GLN A 348 1.81 13.73 6.05
C GLN A 348 0.90 12.53 5.74
N ILE A 349 1.43 11.32 5.87
CA ILE A 349 0.72 10.08 5.55
C ILE A 349 0.77 9.16 6.77
N SER A 350 -0.39 8.69 7.24
CA SER A 350 -0.45 7.62 8.23
C SER A 350 -0.30 6.27 7.56
N LEU A 351 0.59 5.43 8.11
CA LEU A 351 0.78 4.04 7.72
C LEU A 351 -0.16 3.08 8.48
N ALA A 352 -1.11 3.60 9.26
CA ALA A 352 -2.04 2.78 10.01
C ALA A 352 -2.74 1.78 9.08
N ASN A 353 -2.68 0.50 9.43
CA ASN A 353 -3.29 -0.62 8.69
C ASN A 353 -2.73 -0.85 7.27
N TRP A 354 -1.65 -0.18 6.88
CA TRP A 354 -0.93 -0.51 5.65
C TRP A 354 -0.27 -1.88 5.79
N ILE A 355 0.01 -2.52 4.66
CA ILE A 355 0.54 -3.88 4.62
C ILE A 355 1.86 -3.88 3.87
N LEU A 356 2.91 -4.38 4.52
CA LEU A 356 4.16 -4.77 3.88
C LEU A 356 4.16 -6.29 3.70
N SER A 357 4.55 -6.79 2.53
CA SER A 357 4.60 -8.23 2.29
C SER A 357 5.76 -8.65 1.40
N ASP A 358 6.27 -9.85 1.67
CA ASP A 358 7.06 -10.67 0.74
C ASP A 358 6.17 -11.83 0.20
N PRO A 359 6.66 -12.72 -0.69
CA PRO A 359 5.86 -13.86 -1.17
C PRO A 359 5.46 -14.88 -0.10
N GLY A 360 6.15 -14.92 1.04
CA GLY A 360 5.92 -15.87 2.14
C GLY A 360 5.15 -15.33 3.34
N ARG A 361 5.11 -14.00 3.54
CA ARG A 361 4.57 -13.33 4.74
C ARG A 361 4.05 -11.93 4.43
N SER A 362 3.08 -11.50 5.21
CA SER A 362 2.57 -10.13 5.22
C SER A 362 2.47 -9.63 6.65
N VAL A 363 2.75 -8.34 6.85
CA VAL A 363 2.72 -7.66 8.15
C VAL A 363 1.95 -6.35 8.02
N ILE A 364 1.10 -6.09 9.02
CA ILE A 364 0.36 -4.84 9.13
C ILE A 364 1.25 -3.83 9.84
N LEU A 365 1.42 -2.65 9.23
CA LEU A 365 2.18 -1.56 9.81
C LEU A 365 1.40 -0.90 10.95
N PRO A 366 2.07 -0.52 12.06
CA PRO A 366 1.42 0.18 13.16
C PRO A 366 1.04 1.60 12.74
N ASP A 367 0.15 2.23 13.51
CA ASP A 367 -0.15 3.66 13.33
C ASP A 367 1.11 4.50 13.56
N HIS A 368 1.59 5.07 12.46
CA HIS A 368 2.75 5.94 12.41
C HIS A 368 2.53 6.96 11.29
N VAL A 369 2.74 8.25 11.60
CA VAL A 369 2.57 9.34 10.64
C VAL A 369 3.93 9.74 10.09
N VAL A 370 4.17 9.41 8.82
CA VAL A 370 5.37 9.84 8.09
C VAL A 370 5.14 11.26 7.57
N GLN A 371 5.99 12.19 7.99
CA GLN A 371 5.94 13.58 7.54
C GLN A 371 6.30 13.70 6.06
N ALA A 372 5.95 14.83 5.45
CA ALA A 372 6.34 15.11 4.07
C ALA A 372 7.87 15.13 3.92
N ASN A 373 8.40 14.41 2.93
CA ASN A 373 9.85 14.24 2.70
C ASN A 373 10.62 13.61 3.87
N GLU A 374 9.96 12.77 4.69
CA GLU A 374 10.62 12.00 5.75
C GLU A 374 10.98 10.59 5.27
N PHE A 375 12.18 10.14 5.69
CA PHE A 375 12.64 8.75 5.60
C PHE A 375 12.35 8.02 6.93
N VAL A 376 11.88 6.78 6.85
CA VAL A 376 11.59 5.95 8.03
C VAL A 376 12.06 4.52 7.83
N THR A 377 12.83 4.00 8.78
CA THR A 377 13.37 2.64 8.73
C THR A 377 12.45 1.65 9.44
N LEU A 378 12.06 0.59 8.75
CA LEU A 378 11.38 -0.57 9.30
C LEU A 378 12.42 -1.61 9.73
N VAL A 379 12.27 -2.16 10.94
CA VAL A 379 13.10 -3.27 11.46
C VAL A 379 12.25 -4.26 12.24
N HIS A 380 12.79 -5.45 12.52
CA HIS A 380 12.21 -6.33 13.53
C HIS A 380 12.09 -5.60 14.89
N PHE A 381 10.99 -5.82 15.61
CA PHE A 381 10.67 -5.10 16.85
C PHE A 381 11.80 -5.14 17.90
N ASP A 382 12.47 -6.27 18.05
CA ASP A 382 13.60 -6.45 18.98
C ASP A 382 14.82 -5.57 18.66
N SER A 383 14.93 -5.11 17.41
CA SER A 383 16.04 -4.28 16.93
C SER A 383 15.73 -2.78 16.92
N LEU A 384 14.50 -2.38 17.26
CA LEU A 384 14.04 -0.98 17.17
C LEU A 384 14.96 0.00 17.92
N GLU A 385 15.37 -0.33 19.15
CA GLU A 385 16.25 0.55 19.94
C GLU A 385 17.65 0.73 19.32
N LEU A 386 18.11 -0.22 18.50
CA LEU A 386 19.39 -0.10 17.79
C LEU A 386 19.32 0.90 16.63
N PHE A 387 18.13 1.13 16.06
CA PHE A 387 17.92 1.97 14.88
C PHE A 387 17.41 3.37 15.19
N LYS A 388 16.77 3.60 16.34
CA LYS A 388 16.36 4.94 16.81
C LYS A 388 17.49 5.97 16.90
N LYS A 389 18.75 5.52 16.93
CA LYS A 389 19.93 6.40 16.93
C LYS A 389 20.26 6.98 15.55
N TYR A 390 19.74 6.39 14.48
CA TYR A 390 19.93 6.86 13.09
C TYR A 390 18.78 7.79 12.67
N GLY A 391 17.54 7.50 13.08
CA GLY A 391 16.42 8.41 12.84
C GLY A 391 15.07 7.79 13.18
N SER A 392 14.06 8.13 12.38
CA SER A 392 12.69 7.62 12.52
C SER A 392 12.65 6.12 12.22
N ALA A 393 12.25 5.30 13.20
CA ALA A 393 12.25 3.86 13.05
C ALA A 393 10.96 3.22 13.58
N ILE A 394 10.50 2.18 12.89
CA ILE A 394 9.30 1.40 13.21
C ILE A 394 9.70 -0.05 13.44
N GLY A 395 9.33 -0.59 14.60
CA GLY A 395 9.56 -2.00 14.94
C GLY A 395 8.35 -2.85 14.59
N LEU A 396 8.54 -3.89 13.78
CA LEU A 396 7.50 -4.82 13.36
C LEU A 396 7.61 -6.16 14.08
N SER A 397 6.49 -6.67 14.61
CA SER A 397 6.46 -7.96 15.33
C SER A 397 6.60 -9.17 14.42
N ASP A 398 6.06 -9.09 13.20
CA ASP A 398 6.01 -10.18 12.22
C ASP A 398 6.85 -9.85 10.99
N TRP A 399 8.14 -9.57 11.20
CA TRP A 399 9.08 -9.20 10.14
C TRP A 399 9.07 -10.21 8.96
N PRO A 400 8.99 -9.75 7.69
CA PRO A 400 9.23 -10.57 6.52
C PRO A 400 10.72 -10.95 6.44
N SER A 401 11.05 -12.22 6.23
CA SER A 401 12.45 -12.66 6.22
C SER A 401 13.03 -12.34 4.86
N LEU A 402 13.93 -11.35 4.78
CA LEU A 402 14.47 -10.90 3.50
C LEU A 402 15.42 -11.96 2.94
N ASN A 403 15.18 -12.43 1.72
CA ASN A 403 16.08 -13.39 1.07
C ASN A 403 17.31 -12.67 0.49
N ASN A 404 18.52 -13.14 0.82
CA ASN A 404 19.77 -12.51 0.37
C ASN A 404 19.91 -12.45 -1.17
N ASP A 405 19.52 -13.51 -1.87
CA ASP A 405 19.74 -13.65 -3.32
C ASP A 405 18.71 -12.90 -4.18
N GLU A 406 17.42 -13.08 -3.91
CA GLU A 406 16.33 -12.33 -4.53
C GLU A 406 15.09 -12.34 -3.64
N ASP A 407 14.33 -11.24 -3.64
CA ASP A 407 13.04 -11.18 -2.94
C ASP A 407 12.09 -10.18 -3.61
N HIS A 408 10.80 -10.24 -3.26
CA HIS A 408 9.77 -9.35 -3.79
C HIS A 408 8.98 -8.66 -2.69
N LEU A 409 9.29 -7.38 -2.47
CA LEU A 409 8.60 -6.55 -1.50
C LEU A 409 7.42 -5.83 -2.13
N ILE A 410 6.29 -5.79 -1.44
CA ILE A 410 5.09 -5.04 -1.83
C ILE A 410 4.60 -4.23 -0.63
N LEU A 411 4.43 -2.93 -0.83
CA LEU A 411 3.78 -2.02 0.12
C LEU A 411 2.38 -1.68 -0.37
N ARG A 412 1.37 -1.92 0.48
CA ARG A 412 -0.03 -1.61 0.21
C ARG A 412 -0.59 -0.67 1.25
N SER A 413 -1.46 0.23 0.82
CA SER A 413 -2.34 1.01 1.70
C SER A 413 -3.41 0.13 2.34
N GLU A 414 -4.14 0.69 3.30
CA GLU A 414 -5.25 0.02 4.01
C GLU A 414 -6.37 -0.49 3.07
N ASP A 415 -6.66 0.24 1.99
CA ASP A 415 -7.65 -0.14 0.98
C ASP A 415 -7.12 -1.15 -0.07
N GLY A 416 -5.85 -1.54 0.04
CA GLY A 416 -5.21 -2.56 -0.79
C GLY A 416 -4.53 -2.03 -2.05
N GLN A 417 -4.53 -0.72 -2.29
CA GLN A 417 -3.77 -0.11 -3.38
C GLN A 417 -2.28 -0.38 -3.19
N ILE A 418 -1.57 -0.71 -4.28
CA ILE A 418 -0.11 -0.87 -4.24
C ILE A 418 0.50 0.53 -4.27
N MET A 419 1.23 0.87 -3.20
CA MET A 419 1.91 2.14 -3.08
C MET A 419 3.29 2.07 -3.73
N HIS A 420 4.02 0.99 -3.49
CA HIS A 420 5.28 0.68 -4.16
C HIS A 420 5.59 -0.81 -4.08
N GLN A 421 6.47 -1.31 -4.94
CA GLN A 421 6.96 -2.68 -4.90
C GLN A 421 8.39 -2.73 -5.44
N LEU A 422 9.16 -3.71 -4.98
CA LEU A 422 10.55 -3.91 -5.39
C LEU A 422 10.84 -5.40 -5.50
N LYS A 423 11.25 -5.87 -6.69
CA LYS A 423 11.91 -7.17 -6.81
C LYS A 423 13.41 -6.93 -6.96
N TYR A 424 14.15 -7.14 -5.87
CA TYR A 424 15.60 -6.95 -5.87
C TYR A 424 16.32 -8.28 -6.11
N SER A 425 17.60 -8.19 -6.50
CA SER A 425 18.52 -9.33 -6.60
C SER A 425 19.88 -8.94 -6.05
N SER A 426 20.60 -9.88 -5.45
CA SER A 426 22.00 -9.71 -5.02
C SER A 426 22.91 -9.30 -6.18
N SER A 427 22.55 -9.65 -7.43
CA SER A 427 23.25 -9.20 -8.64
C SER A 427 23.27 -7.66 -8.80
N TRP A 428 22.36 -6.93 -8.16
CA TRP A 428 22.32 -5.47 -8.21
C TRP A 428 23.40 -4.83 -7.33
N HIS A 429 23.97 -5.60 -6.40
CA HIS A 429 25.16 -5.16 -5.70
C HIS A 429 26.38 -5.21 -6.62
N GLU A 430 27.33 -4.33 -6.37
CA GLU A 430 28.67 -4.44 -6.95
C GLU A 430 29.35 -5.71 -6.41
N ASP A 431 30.18 -6.36 -7.23
CA ASP A 431 30.80 -7.66 -6.89
C ASP A 431 31.46 -7.70 -5.50
N GLY A 432 32.07 -6.59 -5.07
CA GLY A 432 32.74 -6.47 -3.76
C GLY A 432 31.81 -6.29 -2.55
N LYS A 433 30.52 -6.00 -2.78
CA LYS A 433 29.53 -5.67 -1.74
C LYS A 433 28.39 -6.70 -1.66
N ARG A 434 28.37 -7.69 -2.55
CA ARG A 434 27.40 -8.81 -2.59
C ARG A 434 27.42 -9.73 -1.37
N ASN A 435 28.54 -9.80 -0.67
CA ASN A 435 28.76 -10.78 0.41
C ASN A 435 28.39 -10.25 1.80
N GLY A 436 27.44 -9.30 1.87
CA GLY A 436 26.83 -8.78 3.09
C GLY A 436 27.45 -7.52 3.68
N GLY A 437 26.68 -6.89 4.59
CA GLY A 437 27.03 -5.67 5.31
C GLY A 437 26.73 -4.36 4.57
N PHE A 438 26.18 -4.44 3.35
CA PHE A 438 25.81 -3.29 2.52
C PHE A 438 24.34 -3.40 2.09
N SER A 439 23.60 -2.29 2.11
CA SER A 439 22.25 -2.20 1.56
C SER A 439 22.25 -1.93 0.06
N LEU A 440 21.12 -2.23 -0.58
CA LEU A 440 20.74 -1.66 -1.87
C LEU A 440 20.00 -0.35 -1.62
N GLU A 441 20.39 0.70 -2.34
CA GLU A 441 19.79 2.03 -2.28
C GLU A 441 19.21 2.40 -3.66
N MET A 442 18.08 3.10 -3.67
CA MET A 442 17.52 3.76 -4.85
C MET A 442 18.36 4.99 -5.21
N ILE A 443 18.63 5.18 -6.50
CA ILE A 443 19.44 6.30 -7.02
C ILE A 443 18.58 7.57 -7.15
N ASP A 444 17.42 7.49 -7.80
CA ASP A 444 16.51 8.63 -8.01
C ASP A 444 15.07 8.30 -7.57
N ASN A 445 14.58 8.99 -6.55
CA ASN A 445 13.24 8.82 -6.01
C ASN A 445 12.12 9.26 -6.99
N GLN A 446 12.45 10.00 -8.05
CA GLN A 446 11.51 10.34 -9.13
C GLN A 446 11.41 9.26 -10.20
N ASN A 447 12.24 8.21 -10.13
CA ASN A 447 12.19 7.04 -11.00
C ASN A 447 11.89 5.74 -10.20
N PRO A 448 10.72 5.65 -9.53
CA PRO A 448 10.42 4.52 -8.64
C PRO A 448 10.28 3.17 -9.37
N CYS A 449 10.14 3.17 -10.70
CA CYS A 449 9.99 1.95 -11.51
C CYS A 449 11.25 1.51 -12.26
N GLY A 450 12.40 2.19 -12.07
CA GLY A 450 13.62 1.93 -12.83
C GLY A 450 14.32 0.58 -12.57
N GLU A 451 13.90 -0.18 -11.55
CA GLU A 451 14.46 -1.50 -11.20
C GLU A 451 16.00 -1.47 -11.11
N ASN A 452 16.72 -2.44 -11.67
CA ASN A 452 18.18 -2.52 -11.57
C ASN A 452 18.92 -1.29 -12.13
N SER A 453 18.29 -0.51 -13.01
CA SER A 453 18.88 0.71 -13.57
C SER A 453 18.83 1.90 -12.61
N ASN A 454 18.00 1.82 -11.56
CA ASN A 454 17.82 2.87 -10.56
C ASN A 454 18.16 2.41 -9.13
N TRP A 455 18.86 1.29 -8.99
CA TRP A 455 19.27 0.74 -7.70
C TRP A 455 20.71 0.26 -7.74
N SER A 456 21.47 0.51 -6.68
CA SER A 456 22.84 0.00 -6.56
C SER A 456 23.24 -0.17 -5.10
N SER A 457 24.47 -0.63 -4.86
CA SER A 457 24.99 -0.77 -3.49
C SER A 457 25.20 0.59 -2.83
N SER A 458 24.89 0.66 -1.53
CA SER A 458 25.23 1.82 -0.70
C SER A 458 26.72 2.16 -0.76
N TYR A 459 27.00 3.46 -0.76
CA TYR A 459 28.31 4.05 -0.53
C TYR A 459 28.39 4.79 0.81
N GLY A 460 27.37 4.63 1.67
CA GLY A 460 27.34 5.20 3.01
C GLY A 460 28.48 4.68 3.88
N GLU A 461 28.97 5.52 4.80
CA GLU A 461 30.16 5.21 5.63
C GLU A 461 30.00 3.92 6.47
N ASN A 462 28.77 3.52 6.76
CA ASN A 462 28.44 2.35 7.58
C ASN A 462 27.87 1.16 6.78
N GLY A 463 27.82 1.27 5.45
CA GLY A 463 27.21 0.27 4.56
C GLY A 463 25.72 0.49 4.27
N GLY A 464 25.14 1.62 4.70
CA GLY A 464 23.75 2.01 4.44
C GLY A 464 23.43 3.36 5.08
N THR A 465 22.23 3.88 4.83
CA THR A 465 21.75 5.21 5.25
C THR A 465 20.39 5.17 5.94
N PRO A 466 20.17 4.32 6.96
CA PRO A 466 18.85 4.15 7.55
C PRO A 466 18.31 5.46 8.14
N SER A 467 17.10 5.83 7.70
CA SER A 467 16.35 7.03 8.07
C SER A 467 16.95 8.34 7.53
N GLU A 468 17.79 8.26 6.50
CA GLU A 468 18.47 9.40 5.88
C GLU A 468 18.37 9.32 4.35
N GLU A 469 18.75 10.38 3.65
CA GLU A 469 18.83 10.34 2.19
C GLU A 469 19.93 9.36 1.74
N ASN A 470 19.61 8.51 0.76
CA ASN A 470 20.52 7.52 0.19
C ASN A 470 21.88 8.12 -0.20
N ALA A 471 22.96 7.40 0.09
CA ALA A 471 24.31 7.84 -0.20
C ALA A 471 24.59 7.99 -1.71
N ILE A 472 23.82 7.30 -2.54
CA ILE A 472 23.89 7.35 -4.00
C ILE A 472 22.81 8.23 -4.65
N SER A 473 22.10 9.05 -3.86
CA SER A 473 21.06 9.97 -4.36
C SER A 473 21.60 10.88 -5.47
N MET A 474 21.05 10.76 -6.68
CA MET A 474 21.35 11.63 -7.83
C MET A 474 20.24 11.55 -8.88
N GLU A 475 20.16 12.54 -9.78
CA GLU A 475 19.21 12.51 -10.90
C GLU A 475 19.53 11.32 -11.83
N ASN A 476 18.54 10.44 -12.00
CA ASN A 476 18.55 9.30 -12.91
C ASN A 476 17.16 9.16 -13.55
N PRO A 477 16.73 10.20 -14.31
CA PRO A 477 15.40 10.25 -14.87
C PRO A 477 15.22 9.13 -15.89
N ASP A 478 14.05 8.51 -15.88
CA ASP A 478 13.66 7.65 -16.97
C ASP A 478 13.47 8.48 -18.25
N ILE A 479 14.07 8.02 -19.33
CA ILE A 479 14.00 8.63 -20.67
C ILE A 479 13.65 7.60 -21.75
N VAL A 480 13.43 6.35 -21.36
CA VAL A 480 13.08 5.26 -22.25
C VAL A 480 11.56 5.17 -22.29
N ASN A 481 10.99 5.07 -23.49
CA ASN A 481 9.54 4.88 -23.59
C ASN A 481 9.20 3.39 -23.46
N PRO A 482 8.06 3.04 -22.86
CA PRO A 482 7.59 1.66 -22.82
C PRO A 482 7.39 1.14 -24.25
N ALA A 483 8.01 0.01 -24.56
CA ALA A 483 7.90 -0.67 -25.84
C ALA A 483 7.07 -1.95 -25.68
N LEU A 484 6.16 -2.20 -26.62
CA LEU A 484 5.47 -3.47 -26.75
C LEU A 484 6.43 -4.48 -27.40
N ILE A 485 6.89 -5.46 -26.62
CA ILE A 485 7.97 -6.37 -27.01
C ILE A 485 7.44 -7.58 -27.77
N ARG A 486 6.42 -8.24 -27.24
CA ARG A 486 5.83 -9.46 -27.83
C ARG A 486 4.44 -9.76 -27.31
N ALA A 487 3.77 -10.67 -27.99
CA ALA A 487 2.54 -11.30 -27.50
C ALA A 487 2.81 -12.72 -26.95
N LYS A 488 1.92 -13.16 -26.07
CA LYS A 488 1.81 -14.53 -25.54
C LYS A 488 0.50 -15.15 -25.99
N TYR A 489 0.50 -16.45 -26.21
CA TYR A 489 -0.72 -17.21 -26.50
C TYR A 489 -1.13 -18.00 -25.26
N TYR A 490 -2.35 -17.78 -24.77
CA TYR A 490 -2.95 -18.59 -23.70
C TYR A 490 -3.96 -19.58 -24.29
N ASP A 491 -4.91 -19.08 -25.09
CA ASP A 491 -5.87 -19.88 -25.84
C ASP A 491 -6.45 -19.08 -27.03
N SER A 492 -7.49 -19.61 -27.70
CA SER A 492 -8.07 -18.96 -28.88
C SER A 492 -8.80 -17.64 -28.57
N LEU A 493 -9.12 -17.32 -27.32
CA LEU A 493 -9.76 -16.07 -26.90
C LEU A 493 -8.86 -15.19 -26.05
N THR A 494 -7.77 -15.74 -25.51
CA THR A 494 -6.93 -15.07 -24.53
C THR A 494 -5.50 -14.93 -25.04
N ILE A 495 -4.98 -13.69 -25.06
CA ILE A 495 -3.58 -13.40 -25.35
C ILE A 495 -2.95 -12.58 -24.23
N GLY A 496 -1.62 -12.66 -24.10
CA GLY A 496 -0.84 -11.76 -23.25
C GLY A 496 -0.04 -10.76 -24.08
N LEU A 497 0.24 -9.58 -23.54
CA LEU A 497 1.14 -8.59 -24.13
C LEU A 497 2.25 -8.26 -23.14
N VAL A 498 3.50 -8.30 -23.59
CA VAL A 498 4.69 -8.04 -22.77
C VAL A 498 5.33 -6.72 -23.16
N PHE A 499 5.65 -5.90 -22.17
CA PHE A 499 6.28 -4.59 -22.32
C PHE A 499 7.74 -4.61 -21.84
N SER A 500 8.55 -3.64 -22.30
CA SER A 500 9.96 -3.49 -21.91
C SER A 500 10.14 -3.16 -20.42
N GLU A 501 9.15 -2.51 -19.83
CA GLU A 501 9.19 -1.91 -18.51
C GLU A 501 7.80 -1.89 -17.85
N GLN A 502 7.74 -1.41 -16.61
CA GLN A 502 6.47 -1.32 -15.88
C GLN A 502 5.60 -0.20 -16.45
N ILE A 503 4.37 -0.52 -16.82
CA ILE A 503 3.39 0.49 -17.25
C ILE A 503 2.64 1.06 -16.03
N ASP A 504 2.10 2.27 -16.17
CA ASP A 504 1.34 2.92 -15.11
C ASP A 504 0.11 2.10 -14.69
N SER A 505 -0.30 2.28 -13.45
CA SER A 505 -1.41 1.62 -12.78
C SER A 505 -2.78 2.24 -13.05
N SER A 506 -2.88 3.31 -13.84
CA SER A 506 -4.16 3.98 -14.11
C SER A 506 -5.16 3.09 -14.84
N ASN A 507 -6.42 3.18 -14.43
CA ASN A 507 -7.52 2.45 -15.08
C ASN A 507 -7.71 2.83 -16.56
N SER A 508 -7.23 4.00 -17.00
CA SER A 508 -7.27 4.42 -18.41
C SER A 508 -6.44 3.54 -19.33
N ILE A 509 -5.34 2.98 -18.83
CA ILE A 509 -4.47 2.07 -19.60
C ILE A 509 -5.20 0.74 -19.89
N LEU A 510 -6.13 0.34 -19.03
CA LEU A 510 -6.92 -0.89 -19.16
C LEU A 510 -8.17 -0.74 -20.03
N ASP A 511 -8.38 0.39 -20.70
CA ASP A 511 -9.51 0.55 -21.64
C ASP A 511 -9.32 -0.37 -22.87
N PRO A 512 -10.24 -1.33 -23.13
CA PRO A 512 -10.20 -2.17 -24.32
C PRO A 512 -10.08 -1.40 -25.65
N ALA A 513 -10.55 -0.16 -25.71
CA ALA A 513 -10.45 0.69 -26.91
C ALA A 513 -9.00 1.05 -27.30
N ASN A 514 -8.05 0.92 -26.36
CA ASN A 514 -6.63 1.15 -26.62
C ASN A 514 -5.99 0.03 -27.46
N PHE A 515 -6.65 -1.12 -27.60
CA PHE A 515 -6.09 -2.34 -28.18
C PHE A 515 -6.82 -2.70 -29.48
N ILE A 516 -6.15 -2.48 -30.61
CA ILE A 516 -6.74 -2.57 -31.94
C ILE A 516 -6.26 -3.85 -32.63
N ILE A 517 -7.18 -4.78 -32.87
CA ILE A 517 -6.99 -5.95 -33.72
C ILE A 517 -7.96 -5.85 -34.90
N LYS A 518 -7.47 -6.09 -36.11
CA LYS A 518 -8.33 -6.08 -37.29
C LYS A 518 -9.38 -7.20 -37.20
N ASP A 519 -10.65 -6.84 -37.40
CA ASP A 519 -11.81 -7.74 -37.43
C ASP A 519 -12.11 -8.51 -36.12
N ASN A 520 -11.45 -8.16 -35.01
CA ASN A 520 -11.66 -8.72 -33.68
C ASN A 520 -11.67 -7.60 -32.62
N LEU A 521 -12.62 -7.63 -31.68
CA LEU A 521 -12.71 -6.64 -30.61
C LEU A 521 -12.08 -7.19 -29.34
N VAL A 522 -11.40 -6.33 -28.59
CA VAL A 522 -10.98 -6.62 -27.22
C VAL A 522 -12.17 -6.36 -26.28
N THR A 523 -12.46 -7.32 -25.40
CA THR A 523 -13.58 -7.23 -24.45
C THR A 523 -13.14 -6.89 -23.03
N GLU A 524 -11.94 -7.33 -22.65
CA GLU A 524 -11.38 -7.11 -21.31
C GLU A 524 -9.86 -6.99 -21.40
N VAL A 525 -9.29 -6.14 -20.54
CA VAL A 525 -7.85 -5.98 -20.36
C VAL A 525 -7.58 -5.91 -18.87
N ARG A 526 -6.59 -6.69 -18.41
CA ARG A 526 -6.16 -6.69 -17.01
C ARG A 526 -4.68 -6.92 -16.91
N PHE A 527 -4.07 -6.47 -15.83
CA PHE A 527 -2.69 -6.84 -15.53
C PHE A 527 -2.57 -8.35 -15.28
N ALA A 528 -1.52 -8.97 -15.83
CA ALA A 528 -1.21 -10.37 -15.56
C ALA A 528 -0.74 -10.56 -14.11
N ASN A 529 -0.04 -9.56 -13.57
CA ASN A 529 0.50 -9.53 -12.22
C ASN A 529 0.78 -8.07 -11.80
N ASN A 530 1.21 -7.90 -10.55
CA ASN A 530 1.45 -6.57 -9.99
C ASN A 530 2.65 -5.83 -10.59
N PHE A 531 3.59 -6.49 -11.29
CA PHE A 531 4.74 -5.84 -11.93
C PHE A 531 4.35 -4.96 -13.11
N ARG A 532 3.12 -5.11 -13.64
CA ARG A 532 2.60 -4.27 -14.73
C ARG A 532 3.49 -4.25 -15.99
N LYS A 533 4.31 -5.28 -16.21
CA LYS A 533 5.01 -5.50 -17.48
C LYS A 533 4.22 -6.37 -18.46
N GLU A 534 3.10 -6.92 -18.01
CA GLU A 534 2.28 -7.81 -18.82
C GLU A 534 0.78 -7.53 -18.63
N LEU A 535 0.07 -7.48 -19.75
CA LEU A 535 -1.38 -7.41 -19.82
C LEU A 535 -1.96 -8.71 -20.36
N ILE A 536 -3.09 -9.14 -19.82
CA ILE A 536 -3.93 -10.22 -20.35
C ILE A 536 -5.13 -9.58 -21.04
N ILE A 537 -5.41 -10.04 -22.25
CA ILE A 537 -6.41 -9.50 -23.16
C ILE A 537 -7.38 -10.61 -23.55
N GLU A 538 -8.67 -10.34 -23.35
CA GLU A 538 -9.77 -11.20 -23.79
C GLU A 538 -10.34 -10.69 -25.12
N LEU A 539 -10.53 -11.61 -26.07
CA LEU A 539 -11.01 -11.33 -27.41
C LEU A 539 -12.48 -11.70 -27.57
N GLN A 540 -13.19 -10.96 -28.42
CA GLN A 540 -14.59 -11.26 -28.73
C GLN A 540 -14.74 -12.49 -29.63
N LYS A 541 -13.79 -12.74 -30.52
CA LYS A 541 -13.82 -13.85 -31.48
C LYS A 541 -12.58 -14.72 -31.32
N GLU A 542 -12.78 -16.03 -31.48
CA GLU A 542 -11.70 -17.00 -31.49
C GLU A 542 -10.70 -16.72 -32.62
N LEU A 543 -9.42 -16.82 -32.29
CA LEU A 543 -8.33 -16.85 -33.26
C LEU A 543 -8.47 -18.08 -34.16
N SER A 544 -8.11 -17.91 -35.44
CA SER A 544 -8.12 -18.97 -36.44
C SER A 544 -6.70 -19.52 -36.65
N SER A 545 -6.59 -20.83 -36.84
CA SER A 545 -5.31 -21.47 -37.17
C SER A 545 -4.75 -20.95 -38.51
N ASN A 546 -3.43 -20.91 -38.62
CA ASN A 546 -2.68 -20.49 -39.81
C ASN A 546 -2.98 -19.05 -40.26
N GLN A 547 -3.38 -18.19 -39.31
CA GLN A 547 -3.60 -16.78 -39.53
C GLN A 547 -2.70 -15.95 -38.61
N HIS A 548 -2.04 -14.94 -39.17
CA HIS A 548 -1.28 -13.96 -38.41
C HIS A 548 -2.15 -12.74 -38.12
N TYR A 549 -2.16 -12.34 -36.87
CA TYR A 549 -2.84 -11.15 -36.38
C TYR A 549 -1.80 -10.10 -36.00
N ASN A 550 -2.20 -8.84 -36.07
CA ASN A 550 -1.41 -7.73 -35.55
C ASN A 550 -2.28 -6.98 -34.55
N ILE A 551 -1.73 -6.73 -33.36
CA ILE A 551 -2.34 -5.89 -32.34
C ILE A 551 -1.56 -4.58 -32.26
N THR A 552 -2.27 -3.46 -32.36
CA THR A 552 -1.72 -2.12 -32.12
C THR A 552 -2.26 -1.59 -30.80
N VAL A 553 -1.38 -1.06 -29.96
CA VAL A 553 -1.70 -0.55 -28.64
C VAL A 553 -1.49 0.97 -28.62
N ASN A 554 -2.40 1.71 -27.98
CA ASN A 554 -2.32 3.18 -27.87
C ASN A 554 -2.51 3.62 -26.42
N GLY A 555 -2.00 4.81 -26.08
CA GLY A 555 -2.26 5.43 -24.76
C GLY A 555 -1.64 4.68 -23.58
N ILE A 556 -0.56 3.94 -23.80
CA ILE A 556 0.22 3.30 -22.74
C ILE A 556 1.33 4.24 -22.31
N HIS A 557 1.40 4.46 -21.01
CA HIS A 557 2.44 5.25 -20.35
C HIS A 557 3.13 4.42 -19.26
N ASP A 558 4.38 4.72 -18.98
CA ASP A 558 5.12 4.17 -17.83
C ASP A 558 4.75 4.88 -16.53
N CYS A 559 5.40 4.49 -15.43
CA CYS A 559 5.17 5.07 -14.10
C CYS A 559 5.50 6.57 -13.98
N VAL A 560 6.36 7.13 -14.85
CA VAL A 560 6.74 8.55 -14.83
C VAL A 560 5.98 9.38 -15.88
N GLY A 561 5.13 8.71 -16.68
CA GLY A 561 4.23 9.32 -17.66
C GLY A 561 4.78 9.41 -19.08
N LEU A 562 5.91 8.75 -19.43
CA LEU A 562 6.36 8.70 -20.82
C LEU A 562 5.50 7.73 -21.62
N GLN A 563 5.25 8.07 -22.89
CA GLN A 563 4.31 7.34 -23.74
C GLN A 563 5.03 6.49 -24.79
N ALA A 564 4.53 5.26 -25.01
CA ALA A 564 4.90 4.43 -26.15
C ALA A 564 4.55 5.12 -27.48
N LEU A 565 5.55 5.68 -28.20
CA LEU A 565 5.34 6.38 -29.48
C LEU A 565 5.81 5.64 -30.73
N ILE A 566 6.69 4.63 -30.60
CA ILE A 566 7.41 4.04 -31.75
C ILE A 566 7.18 2.53 -31.91
N SER A 567 7.16 1.76 -30.82
CA SER A 567 7.03 0.29 -30.83
C SER A 567 5.74 -0.16 -30.16
N ASN A 568 4.61 0.09 -30.82
CA ASN A 568 3.28 -0.13 -30.25
C ASN A 568 2.49 -1.24 -30.93
N ASN A 569 3.12 -2.06 -31.77
CA ASN A 569 2.45 -3.15 -32.47
C ASN A 569 3.30 -4.43 -32.48
N VAL A 570 2.63 -5.58 -32.39
CA VAL A 570 3.25 -6.91 -32.45
C VAL A 570 2.37 -7.90 -33.21
N VAL A 571 3.04 -8.83 -33.89
CA VAL A 571 2.40 -9.94 -34.60
C VAL A 571 2.20 -11.12 -33.64
N PHE A 572 1.08 -11.83 -33.80
CA PHE A 572 0.76 -13.02 -33.01
C PHE A 572 -0.16 -13.96 -33.79
N GLY A 573 -0.37 -15.17 -33.25
CA GLY A 573 -1.25 -16.18 -33.81
C GLY A 573 -1.25 -17.44 -32.98
N ILE A 574 -2.00 -18.45 -33.43
CA ILE A 574 -2.03 -19.75 -32.76
C ILE A 574 -0.72 -20.49 -33.07
N PRO A 575 0.05 -20.92 -32.06
CA PRO A 575 1.27 -21.69 -32.29
C PRO A 575 0.95 -23.07 -32.86
N GLU A 576 1.74 -23.48 -33.85
CA GLU A 576 1.65 -24.79 -34.50
C GLU A 576 2.66 -25.80 -33.91
N GLN A 577 2.49 -27.07 -34.26
CA GLN A 577 3.47 -28.09 -33.92
C GLN A 577 4.67 -28.01 -34.87
N ALA A 578 5.87 -27.80 -34.33
CA ALA A 578 7.09 -27.83 -35.13
C ALA A 578 7.37 -29.22 -35.69
N GLN A 579 7.80 -29.22 -36.95
CA GLN A 579 8.32 -30.37 -37.67
C GLN A 579 9.84 -30.22 -37.80
N LYS A 580 10.51 -31.29 -38.24
CA LYS A 580 11.95 -31.30 -38.45
C LYS A 580 12.35 -30.14 -39.39
N GLU A 581 13.35 -29.36 -38.97
CA GLU A 581 13.88 -28.17 -39.67
C GLU A 581 12.87 -27.04 -39.91
N ASP A 582 11.74 -26.98 -39.20
CA ASP A 582 10.85 -25.81 -39.23
C ASP A 582 11.57 -24.57 -38.65
N PHE A 583 12.25 -24.76 -37.52
CA PHE A 583 13.26 -23.84 -37.02
C PHE A 583 14.57 -24.60 -36.79
N ILE A 584 15.67 -23.88 -36.71
CA ILE A 584 17.02 -24.45 -36.74
C ILE A 584 17.92 -23.85 -35.68
N ILE A 585 18.99 -24.56 -35.32
CA ILE A 585 20.11 -23.97 -34.59
C ILE A 585 20.91 -23.16 -35.60
N ASN A 586 21.12 -21.88 -35.29
CA ASN A 586 21.68 -20.89 -36.20
C ASN A 586 23.06 -20.39 -35.77
N GLU A 587 23.27 -20.26 -34.46
CA GLU A 587 24.54 -19.81 -33.88
C GLU A 587 24.76 -20.49 -32.52
N ILE A 588 26.02 -20.77 -32.16
CA ILE A 588 26.40 -21.40 -30.89
C ILE A 588 27.65 -20.72 -30.34
N LEU A 589 27.57 -20.19 -29.13
CA LEU A 589 28.74 -19.84 -28.33
C LEU A 589 28.90 -20.90 -27.22
N PHE A 590 30.05 -21.59 -27.25
CA PHE A 590 30.36 -22.72 -26.37
C PHE A 590 31.75 -22.59 -25.71
N ASN A 591 32.42 -21.44 -25.89
CA ASN A 591 33.70 -21.11 -25.26
C ASN A 591 33.71 -19.60 -24.94
N PRO A 592 32.90 -19.15 -23.98
CA PRO A 592 32.72 -17.73 -23.69
C PRO A 592 34.00 -17.12 -23.10
N GLU A 593 34.14 -15.80 -23.22
CA GLU A 593 35.24 -15.11 -22.52
C GLU A 593 35.09 -15.24 -20.99
N SER A 594 36.19 -14.98 -20.26
CA SER A 594 36.19 -15.03 -18.79
C SER A 594 35.10 -14.12 -18.20
N GLY A 595 34.13 -14.74 -17.53
CA GLY A 595 32.99 -14.05 -16.92
C GLY A 595 31.74 -14.03 -17.80
N GLY A 596 31.85 -14.34 -19.09
CA GLY A 596 30.74 -14.53 -20.02
C GLY A 596 29.96 -15.83 -19.76
N VAL A 597 29.06 -16.16 -20.68
CA VAL A 597 28.15 -17.31 -20.61
C VAL A 597 27.93 -17.91 -21.99
N ASP A 598 27.60 -19.21 -22.04
CA ASP A 598 27.20 -19.88 -23.27
C ASP A 598 25.88 -19.34 -23.81
N PHE A 599 25.68 -19.45 -25.11
CA PHE A 599 24.37 -19.23 -25.70
C PHE A 599 24.10 -20.11 -26.92
N LEU A 600 22.81 -20.30 -27.19
CA LEU A 600 22.30 -21.00 -28.36
C LEU A 600 21.29 -20.11 -29.09
N GLU A 601 21.54 -19.80 -30.36
CA GLU A 601 20.60 -19.07 -31.19
C GLU A 601 19.76 -19.99 -32.07
N LEU A 602 18.46 -19.72 -32.11
CA LEU A 602 17.50 -20.36 -33.01
C LEU A 602 17.01 -19.40 -34.07
N PHE A 603 16.81 -19.91 -35.27
CA PHE A 603 16.19 -19.19 -36.39
C PHE A 603 14.91 -19.90 -36.88
N ASN A 604 13.79 -19.19 -36.94
CA ASN A 604 12.55 -19.71 -37.52
C ASN A 604 12.54 -19.47 -39.02
N ARG A 605 12.90 -20.50 -39.79
CA ARG A 605 12.91 -20.43 -41.25
C ARG A 605 11.56 -20.77 -41.90
N SER A 606 10.56 -21.18 -41.12
CA SER A 606 9.22 -21.53 -41.61
C SER A 606 8.29 -20.32 -41.66
N ASP A 607 7.10 -20.50 -42.24
CA ASP A 607 6.00 -19.54 -42.20
C ASP A 607 5.06 -19.72 -41.00
N LYS A 608 5.38 -20.64 -40.08
CA LYS A 608 4.57 -20.97 -38.90
C LYS A 608 5.03 -20.21 -37.66
N ILE A 609 4.11 -20.06 -36.70
CA ILE A 609 4.42 -19.56 -35.36
C ILE A 609 4.62 -20.75 -34.42
N PHE A 610 5.64 -20.72 -33.57
CA PHE A 610 5.85 -21.73 -32.54
C PHE A 610 5.80 -21.12 -31.15
N ASP A 611 5.32 -21.86 -30.16
CA ASP A 611 5.55 -21.49 -28.76
C ASP A 611 6.76 -22.28 -28.24
N LEU A 612 7.84 -21.58 -27.91
CA LEU A 612 9.11 -22.20 -27.46
C LEU A 612 9.03 -22.76 -26.03
N ASN A 613 7.99 -22.44 -25.27
CA ASN A 613 7.81 -23.01 -23.95
C ASN A 613 7.65 -24.55 -24.01
N GLY A 614 8.38 -25.25 -23.15
CA GLY A 614 8.33 -26.71 -23.04
C GLY A 614 9.09 -27.49 -24.11
N TYR A 615 9.90 -26.82 -24.95
CA TYR A 615 10.97 -27.50 -25.68
C TYR A 615 12.14 -27.82 -24.74
N PHE A 616 12.99 -28.74 -25.16
CA PHE A 616 14.16 -29.19 -24.41
C PHE A 616 15.41 -28.99 -25.23
N ILE A 617 16.47 -28.46 -24.60
CA ILE A 617 17.83 -28.50 -25.11
C ILE A 617 18.49 -29.75 -24.52
N PHE A 618 19.10 -30.55 -25.38
CA PHE A 618 19.90 -31.70 -24.97
C PHE A 618 21.33 -31.49 -25.41
N GLU A 619 22.27 -31.78 -24.52
CA GLU A 619 23.67 -31.94 -24.83
C GLU A 619 24.07 -33.40 -24.62
N ILE A 620 24.69 -34.02 -25.63
CA ILE A 620 25.17 -35.39 -25.55
C ILE A 620 26.62 -35.49 -26.01
N ASN A 621 27.34 -36.46 -25.45
CA ASN A 621 28.71 -36.73 -25.81
C ASN A 621 28.80 -37.24 -27.28
N PRO A 622 29.67 -36.67 -28.12
CA PRO A 622 29.70 -36.98 -29.55
C PRO A 622 30.14 -38.42 -29.87
N GLU A 623 30.95 -39.05 -29.00
CA GLU A 623 31.50 -40.40 -29.23
C GLU A 623 30.59 -41.51 -28.67
N THR A 624 30.06 -41.31 -27.47
CA THR A 624 29.32 -42.33 -26.72
C THR A 624 27.80 -42.18 -26.84
N ALA A 625 27.32 -41.02 -27.32
CA ALA A 625 25.93 -40.61 -27.29
C ALA A 625 25.31 -40.60 -25.87
N ALA A 626 26.15 -40.57 -24.83
CA ALA A 626 25.69 -40.43 -23.46
C ALA A 626 25.14 -39.02 -23.22
N LEU A 627 24.03 -38.93 -22.48
CA LEU A 627 23.47 -37.65 -22.04
C LEU A 627 24.45 -36.94 -21.12
N LEU A 628 24.78 -35.69 -21.44
CA LEU A 628 25.54 -34.79 -20.57
C LEU A 628 24.56 -33.96 -19.77
N GLU A 629 23.79 -33.10 -20.46
CA GLU A 629 22.84 -32.18 -19.84
C GLU A 629 21.51 -32.13 -20.60
N ILE A 630 20.44 -31.77 -19.88
CA ILE A 630 19.10 -31.60 -20.42
C ILE A 630 18.40 -30.46 -19.70
N THR A 631 17.88 -29.52 -20.47
CA THR A 631 17.21 -28.32 -19.94
C THR A 631 15.87 -28.15 -20.61
N GLU A 632 14.81 -27.99 -19.80
CA GLU A 632 13.47 -27.63 -20.29
C GLU A 632 13.35 -26.10 -20.37
N LEU A 633 12.88 -25.59 -21.51
CA LEU A 633 12.58 -24.18 -21.70
C LEU A 633 11.30 -23.80 -20.92
N LYS A 634 11.46 -23.45 -19.65
CA LYS A 634 10.38 -22.97 -18.76
C LYS A 634 10.24 -21.45 -18.79
N ILE A 635 10.14 -20.90 -19.99
CA ILE A 635 10.22 -19.45 -20.25
C ILE A 635 8.84 -18.77 -20.32
N GLY A 636 7.76 -19.53 -20.06
CA GLY A 636 6.39 -19.12 -20.34
C GLY A 636 6.15 -18.98 -21.84
N SER A 637 4.90 -18.70 -22.26
CA SER A 637 4.61 -18.61 -23.70
C SER A 637 5.54 -17.60 -24.40
N TYR A 638 6.24 -18.07 -25.42
CA TYR A 638 7.13 -17.27 -26.26
C TYR A 638 6.83 -17.60 -27.71
N LEU A 639 6.09 -16.71 -28.38
CA LEU A 639 5.74 -16.86 -29.78
C LEU A 639 6.96 -16.55 -30.66
N PHE A 640 7.56 -17.60 -31.21
CA PHE A 640 8.65 -17.54 -32.16
C PHE A 640 8.08 -17.37 -33.57
N LEU A 641 8.15 -16.14 -34.08
CA LEU A 641 7.49 -15.76 -35.32
C LEU A 641 8.32 -16.16 -36.55
N PRO A 642 7.70 -16.27 -37.74
CA PRO A 642 8.42 -16.50 -39.00
C PRO A 642 9.53 -15.48 -39.24
N GLY A 643 10.73 -15.98 -39.56
CA GLY A 643 11.92 -15.16 -39.83
C GLY A 643 12.60 -14.57 -38.60
N ASP A 644 12.11 -14.85 -37.39
CA ASP A 644 12.75 -14.36 -36.16
C ASP A 644 13.99 -15.19 -35.78
N HIS A 645 14.91 -14.52 -35.07
CA HIS A 645 16.04 -15.10 -34.34
C HIS A 645 15.78 -14.94 -32.83
N VAL A 646 16.19 -15.91 -32.03
CA VAL A 646 16.07 -15.87 -30.56
C VAL A 646 17.29 -16.54 -29.93
N VAL A 647 17.85 -15.90 -28.91
CA VAL A 647 19.01 -16.41 -28.18
C VAL A 647 18.56 -16.97 -26.84
N LEU A 648 19.03 -18.15 -26.49
CA LEU A 648 18.82 -18.83 -25.22
C LEU A 648 20.16 -18.88 -24.46
N THR A 649 20.17 -18.51 -23.18
CA THR A 649 21.39 -18.43 -22.35
C THR A 649 21.05 -18.54 -20.86
N GLU A 650 22.02 -18.81 -19.99
CA GLU A 650 21.84 -18.78 -18.52
C GLU A 650 21.76 -17.36 -17.93
N ASP A 651 22.41 -16.37 -18.55
CA ASP A 651 22.45 -14.98 -18.06
C ASP A 651 22.30 -14.01 -19.23
N LYS A 652 21.12 -13.42 -19.33
CA LYS A 652 20.80 -12.49 -20.41
C LYS A 652 21.68 -11.24 -20.37
N LEU A 653 21.95 -10.71 -19.18
CA LEU A 653 22.68 -9.45 -19.04
C LEU A 653 24.13 -9.61 -19.51
N LYS A 654 24.75 -10.76 -19.21
CA LYS A 654 26.09 -11.06 -19.71
C LYS A 654 26.16 -11.14 -21.23
N VAL A 655 25.21 -11.78 -21.91
CA VAL A 655 25.19 -11.77 -23.38
C VAL A 655 25.06 -10.33 -23.92
N ILE A 656 24.24 -9.50 -23.27
CA ILE A 656 24.06 -8.09 -23.66
C ILE A 656 25.37 -7.30 -23.50
N ASP A 657 26.05 -7.47 -22.37
CA ASP A 657 27.26 -6.72 -22.05
C ASP A 657 28.46 -7.12 -22.92
N PHE A 658 28.64 -8.44 -23.16
CA PHE A 658 29.77 -8.96 -23.93
C PHE A 658 29.58 -8.81 -25.45
N HIS A 659 28.36 -9.04 -25.98
CA HIS A 659 28.14 -9.17 -27.43
C HIS A 659 27.19 -8.14 -28.04
N LYS A 660 26.59 -7.25 -27.25
CA LYS A 660 25.76 -6.11 -27.73
C LYS A 660 24.72 -6.50 -28.82
N PRO A 661 23.82 -7.46 -28.56
CA PRO A 661 22.84 -7.96 -29.51
C PRO A 661 21.98 -6.83 -30.09
N GLY A 662 21.69 -6.86 -31.39
CA GLY A 662 20.83 -5.86 -32.04
C GLY A 662 19.41 -5.80 -31.49
N PHE A 663 18.89 -6.91 -30.95
CA PHE A 663 17.58 -6.98 -30.29
C PHE A 663 17.68 -7.61 -28.89
N PRO A 664 18.12 -6.86 -27.86
CA PRO A 664 18.35 -7.40 -26.51
C PRO A 664 17.14 -8.08 -25.87
N TYR A 665 15.93 -7.72 -26.27
CA TYR A 665 14.69 -8.34 -25.78
C TYR A 665 14.38 -9.73 -26.37
N LYS A 666 15.12 -10.15 -27.41
CA LYS A 666 15.10 -11.50 -28.01
C LYS A 666 16.16 -12.43 -27.41
N VAL A 667 16.96 -11.94 -26.45
CA VAL A 667 17.77 -12.78 -25.57
C VAL A 667 16.88 -13.23 -24.41
N VAL A 668 16.73 -14.55 -24.26
CA VAL A 668 15.87 -15.20 -23.28
C VAL A 668 16.73 -15.98 -22.31
N GLU A 669 16.61 -15.61 -21.04
CA GLU A 669 17.25 -16.32 -19.95
C GLU A 669 16.54 -17.65 -19.67
N VAL A 670 17.31 -18.70 -19.51
CA VAL A 670 16.84 -20.07 -19.28
C VAL A 670 17.54 -20.60 -18.04
N ASN A 671 16.77 -20.88 -16.99
CA ASN A 671 17.31 -21.52 -15.79
C ASN A 671 17.88 -22.90 -16.11
N ASP A 672 19.02 -23.23 -15.50
CA ASP A 672 19.76 -24.47 -15.73
C ASP A 672 20.13 -24.66 -17.22
N PHE A 673 20.46 -23.59 -17.96
CA PHE A 673 20.93 -23.69 -19.35
C PHE A 673 22.17 -24.61 -19.44
N PRO A 674 22.31 -25.43 -20.49
CA PRO A 674 23.42 -26.36 -20.56
C PRO A 674 24.79 -25.67 -20.64
N ASN A 675 25.76 -26.18 -19.89
CA ASN A 675 27.15 -25.74 -19.98
C ASN A 675 27.87 -26.54 -21.06
N PHE A 676 28.02 -25.94 -22.23
CA PHE A 676 28.52 -26.57 -23.43
C PHE A 676 30.02 -26.86 -23.33
N SER A 677 30.43 -28.01 -23.85
CA SER A 677 31.85 -28.38 -23.94
C SER A 677 32.65 -27.46 -24.88
N ASP A 678 33.65 -26.74 -24.35
CA ASP A 678 34.65 -25.94 -25.11
C ASP A 678 35.37 -26.72 -26.23
N GLU A 679 35.31 -28.06 -26.22
CA GLU A 679 36.01 -28.93 -27.17
C GLU A 679 35.11 -29.39 -28.31
N ALA A 680 34.03 -30.10 -27.98
CA ALA A 680 33.06 -30.66 -28.92
C ALA A 680 31.88 -31.27 -28.18
N SER A 681 30.67 -31.09 -28.71
CA SER A 681 29.45 -31.72 -28.23
C SER A 681 28.40 -31.87 -29.33
N VAL A 682 27.35 -32.64 -29.03
CA VAL A 682 26.16 -32.69 -29.87
C VAL A 682 25.02 -32.01 -29.14
N VAL A 683 24.45 -30.98 -29.75
CA VAL A 683 23.31 -30.23 -29.22
C VAL A 683 22.09 -30.45 -30.11
N TYR A 684 20.92 -30.66 -29.51
CA TYR A 684 19.67 -30.73 -30.25
C TYR A 684 18.48 -30.23 -29.45
N ILE A 685 17.45 -29.78 -30.18
CA ILE A 685 16.20 -29.29 -29.59
C ILE A 685 15.03 -30.19 -29.98
N THR A 686 14.18 -30.51 -29.01
CA THR A 686 13.01 -31.36 -29.22
C THR A 686 11.90 -31.09 -28.20
N LYS A 687 10.66 -31.50 -28.49
CA LYS A 687 9.65 -31.74 -27.46
C LYS A 687 9.80 -33.14 -26.85
N PRO A 688 9.23 -33.41 -25.67
CA PRO A 688 9.19 -34.75 -25.11
C PRO A 688 8.57 -35.74 -26.11
N SER A 689 9.25 -36.87 -26.36
CA SER A 689 8.78 -37.95 -27.25
C SER A 689 8.67 -37.60 -28.75
N SER A 690 9.31 -36.53 -29.22
CA SER A 690 9.45 -36.22 -30.66
C SER A 690 10.86 -36.49 -31.19
N ILE A 691 11.00 -36.56 -32.52
CA ILE A 691 12.30 -36.52 -33.21
C ILE A 691 12.88 -35.10 -33.02
N PRO A 692 14.21 -34.95 -32.89
CA PRO A 692 14.84 -33.63 -32.87
C PRO A 692 14.42 -32.76 -34.04
N ILE A 693 14.12 -31.49 -33.75
CA ILE A 693 13.75 -30.49 -34.75
C ILE A 693 14.99 -30.14 -35.58
N ASP A 694 16.08 -29.81 -34.88
CA ASP A 694 17.40 -29.68 -35.45
C ASP A 694 18.45 -30.27 -34.50
N ARG A 695 19.60 -30.65 -35.06
CA ARG A 695 20.71 -31.30 -34.35
C ARG A 695 22.04 -30.89 -34.98
N VAL A 696 22.93 -30.38 -34.14
CA VAL A 696 24.29 -29.97 -34.49
C VAL A 696 25.30 -30.81 -33.71
N SER A 697 26.42 -31.11 -34.34
CA SER A 697 27.55 -31.84 -33.73
C SER A 697 28.79 -31.00 -33.92
N TYR A 698 28.97 -29.97 -33.09
CA TYR A 698 30.05 -29.00 -33.27
C TYR A 698 31.38 -29.52 -32.70
N SER A 699 32.46 -28.90 -33.13
CA SER A 699 33.82 -29.06 -32.58
C SER A 699 34.51 -27.70 -32.64
N LYS A 700 35.41 -27.42 -31.70
CA LYS A 700 36.29 -26.25 -31.73
C LYS A 700 37.09 -26.13 -33.02
N ASP A 701 37.39 -27.26 -33.66
CA ASP A 701 38.11 -27.31 -34.94
C ASP A 701 37.30 -26.75 -36.13
N TRP A 702 36.03 -26.38 -35.91
CA TRP A 702 35.22 -25.70 -36.94
C TRP A 702 35.50 -24.20 -37.01
N HIS A 703 36.15 -23.63 -35.99
CA HIS A 703 36.67 -22.27 -36.07
C HIS A 703 37.80 -22.15 -37.10
N THR A 704 38.00 -20.95 -37.62
CA THR A 704 39.14 -20.69 -38.52
C THR A 704 40.46 -20.82 -37.76
N GLU A 705 41.43 -21.52 -38.35
CA GLU A 705 42.78 -21.70 -37.79
C GLU A 705 43.56 -20.37 -37.70
N LEU A 706 43.04 -19.30 -38.31
CA LEU A 706 43.62 -17.97 -38.28
C LEU A 706 43.42 -17.23 -36.96
N LEU A 707 42.46 -17.65 -36.13
CA LEU A 707 42.23 -17.06 -34.82
C LEU A 707 43.23 -17.61 -33.81
N GLY A 708 43.93 -16.71 -33.11
CA GLY A 708 44.89 -17.08 -32.06
C GLY A 708 44.26 -17.27 -30.68
N ASP A 709 43.04 -16.75 -30.49
CA ASP A 709 42.22 -16.89 -29.29
C ASP A 709 40.78 -17.17 -29.76
N LEU A 710 40.15 -18.18 -29.15
CA LEU A 710 38.80 -18.63 -29.48
C LEU A 710 37.78 -18.24 -28.39
N ASN A 711 38.23 -17.58 -27.31
CA ASN A 711 37.34 -17.12 -26.26
C ASN A 711 36.37 -16.08 -26.80
N GLY A 712 35.08 -16.25 -26.52
CA GLY A 712 34.01 -15.36 -26.98
C GLY A 712 33.62 -15.49 -28.44
N VAL A 713 34.25 -16.38 -29.21
CA VAL A 713 33.96 -16.53 -30.63
C VAL A 713 32.88 -17.58 -30.84
N SER A 714 31.76 -17.20 -31.45
CA SER A 714 30.68 -18.13 -31.78
C SER A 714 30.90 -18.86 -33.11
N LEU A 715 30.21 -19.99 -33.29
CA LEU A 715 30.03 -20.65 -34.58
C LEU A 715 28.68 -20.27 -35.18
N GLU A 716 28.72 -19.68 -36.36
CA GLU A 716 27.56 -19.24 -37.13
C GLU A 716 27.30 -20.17 -38.31
N ARG A 717 26.03 -20.49 -38.54
CA ARG A 717 25.59 -21.23 -39.72
C ARG A 717 25.59 -20.31 -40.95
N ILE A 718 26.23 -20.76 -42.03
CA ILE A 718 26.38 -19.98 -43.26
C ILE A 718 25.09 -19.99 -44.10
N ASN A 719 24.45 -21.16 -44.21
CA ASN A 719 23.24 -21.33 -44.99
C ASN A 719 22.20 -22.15 -44.21
N SER A 720 21.06 -21.50 -43.94
CA SER A 720 19.92 -22.04 -43.20
C SER A 720 19.26 -23.26 -43.88
N ASN A 721 19.52 -23.48 -45.17
CA ASN A 721 18.99 -24.63 -45.93
C ASN A 721 19.93 -25.83 -46.02
N ASP A 722 21.23 -25.68 -45.71
CA ASP A 722 22.17 -26.81 -45.72
C ASP A 722 22.23 -27.49 -44.35
N SER A 723 22.70 -28.73 -44.28
CA SER A 723 22.68 -29.57 -43.08
C SER A 723 23.49 -28.97 -41.93
N ALA A 724 22.92 -28.97 -40.71
CA ALA A 724 23.65 -28.61 -39.48
C ALA A 724 24.79 -29.58 -39.16
N SER A 725 24.77 -30.80 -39.72
CA SER A 725 25.84 -31.80 -39.56
C SER A 725 27.00 -31.64 -40.54
N ASN A 726 26.94 -30.65 -41.44
CA ASN A 726 28.04 -30.35 -42.37
C ASN A 726 28.97 -29.29 -41.73
N PRO A 727 30.21 -29.63 -41.33
CA PRO A 727 31.16 -28.67 -40.78
C PRO A 727 31.43 -27.47 -41.70
N MET A 728 31.34 -27.66 -43.02
CA MET A 728 31.56 -26.61 -44.01
C MET A 728 30.44 -25.58 -44.06
N ASN A 729 29.32 -25.84 -43.39
CA ASN A 729 28.19 -24.92 -43.26
C ASN A 729 28.26 -24.07 -41.98
N TRP A 730 29.35 -24.16 -41.23
CA TRP A 730 29.59 -23.38 -40.01
C TRP A 730 30.88 -22.58 -40.14
N GLN A 731 30.94 -21.43 -39.49
CA GLN A 731 32.10 -20.55 -39.53
C GLN A 731 32.20 -19.73 -38.25
N SER A 732 33.43 -19.35 -37.86
CA SER A 732 33.62 -18.36 -36.79
C SER A 732 32.95 -17.05 -37.15
N ALA A 733 32.22 -16.48 -36.20
CA ALA A 733 31.68 -15.13 -36.32
C ALA A 733 32.78 -14.10 -36.58
N SER A 734 32.40 -13.03 -37.29
CA SER A 734 33.31 -11.95 -37.66
C SER A 734 33.77 -11.14 -36.44
N ALA A 735 35.06 -10.77 -36.42
CA ALA A 735 35.59 -9.83 -35.43
C ALA A 735 34.97 -8.42 -35.55
N SER A 736 34.40 -8.07 -36.72
CA SER A 736 33.70 -6.79 -36.91
C SER A 736 32.37 -6.71 -36.19
N GLU A 737 31.78 -7.87 -35.87
CA GLU A 737 30.52 -8.02 -35.15
C GLU A 737 30.80 -8.52 -33.71
N ASP A 738 31.91 -8.10 -33.09
CA ASP A 738 32.27 -8.51 -31.71
C ASP A 738 32.29 -10.05 -31.51
N PHE A 739 32.64 -10.80 -32.56
CA PHE A 739 32.77 -12.27 -32.57
C PHE A 739 31.49 -13.06 -32.26
N ALA A 740 30.31 -12.46 -32.40
CA ALA A 740 29.01 -13.14 -32.33
C ALA A 740 27.90 -12.26 -32.94
N THR A 741 26.82 -12.85 -33.46
CA THR A 741 25.68 -12.08 -34.03
C THR A 741 24.35 -12.34 -33.32
N PRO A 742 24.30 -12.31 -31.97
CA PRO A 742 23.11 -12.71 -31.25
C PRO A 742 21.90 -11.84 -31.62
N THR A 743 20.80 -12.51 -31.95
CA THR A 743 19.49 -11.98 -32.35
C THR A 743 19.43 -11.33 -33.73
N GLU A 744 20.51 -11.40 -34.51
CA GLU A 744 20.64 -10.79 -35.82
C GLU A 744 20.95 -11.84 -36.91
N VAL A 745 21.18 -11.38 -38.14
CA VAL A 745 21.58 -12.27 -39.23
C VAL A 745 23.08 -12.52 -39.12
N ASN A 746 23.48 -13.80 -39.15
CA ASN A 746 24.88 -14.22 -39.15
C ASN A 746 25.76 -13.43 -40.12
N SER A 747 26.98 -13.12 -39.66
CA SER A 747 27.98 -12.31 -40.38
C SER A 747 28.37 -12.88 -41.76
N HIS A 748 28.21 -14.19 -41.95
CA HIS A 748 28.52 -14.89 -43.20
C HIS A 748 27.29 -15.52 -43.91
N HIS A 749 26.07 -15.01 -43.70
CA HIS A 749 24.82 -15.60 -44.24
C HIS A 749 24.65 -15.54 -45.78
N ILE A 750 24.09 -16.60 -46.40
CA ILE A 750 23.87 -16.70 -47.87
C ILE A 750 22.48 -17.23 -48.28
N ASP A 751 21.73 -16.41 -49.04
CA ASP A 751 20.42 -16.72 -49.61
C ASP A 751 20.47 -17.37 -51.02
N SER A 752 20.09 -18.65 -51.14
CA SER A 752 19.53 -19.33 -52.36
C SER A 752 20.42 -19.91 -53.51
N VAL A 753 19.79 -20.79 -54.32
CA VAL A 753 20.37 -21.85 -55.19
C VAL A 753 19.92 -21.72 -56.67
N SER A 754 20.77 -22.10 -57.63
CA SER A 754 20.54 -22.21 -59.09
C SER A 754 20.65 -23.67 -59.56
N THR A 755 20.19 -24.02 -60.77
CA THR A 755 19.83 -25.39 -61.17
C THR A 755 20.78 -26.10 -62.17
N HIS A 756 22.06 -25.76 -62.25
CA HIS A 756 23.07 -26.43 -63.11
C HIS A 756 24.31 -26.87 -62.30
N PHE A 757 25.15 -27.80 -62.85
CA PHE A 757 26.50 -28.01 -62.31
C PHE A 757 27.28 -26.71 -62.44
N GLU A 758 27.29 -25.97 -61.36
CA GLU A 758 27.76 -24.60 -61.34
C GLU A 758 28.58 -24.42 -60.08
N VAL A 759 29.82 -24.01 -60.27
CA VAL A 759 30.71 -23.57 -59.20
C VAL A 759 30.52 -22.07 -59.11
N ASN A 760 29.78 -21.64 -58.10
CA ASN A 760 29.50 -20.24 -57.84
C ASN A 760 30.39 -19.75 -56.72
N PHE A 761 31.28 -18.81 -57.03
CA PHE A 761 32.07 -18.11 -56.02
C PHE A 761 31.33 -16.85 -55.61
N GLU A 762 31.28 -16.57 -54.31
CA GLU A 762 30.81 -15.27 -53.84
C GLU A 762 31.79 -14.18 -54.23
N ASN A 763 33.07 -14.42 -53.93
CA ASN A 763 34.18 -13.66 -54.43
C ASN A 763 35.32 -14.62 -54.79
N ARG A 764 35.97 -14.37 -55.93
CA ARG A 764 37.18 -15.10 -56.33
C ARG A 764 38.43 -14.51 -55.70
N LEU A 765 38.34 -13.29 -55.18
CA LEU A 765 39.39 -12.61 -54.43
C LEU A 765 38.98 -12.57 -52.96
N PHE A 766 39.81 -13.09 -52.08
CA PHE A 766 39.59 -13.04 -50.64
C PHE A 766 40.88 -12.68 -49.90
N SER A 767 40.77 -12.02 -48.76
CA SER A 767 41.87 -11.51 -47.94
C SER A 767 41.60 -11.90 -46.49
N PRO A 768 42.11 -13.04 -46.00
CA PRO A 768 41.94 -13.52 -44.64
C PRO A 768 42.74 -12.65 -43.67
N ASN A 769 42.18 -11.52 -43.24
CA ASN A 769 42.75 -10.57 -42.30
C ASN A 769 41.89 -10.43 -41.02
N GLY A 770 40.76 -11.12 -40.95
CA GLY A 770 39.82 -11.12 -39.84
C GLY A 770 39.04 -9.81 -39.71
N ASP A 771 38.79 -9.09 -40.81
CA ASP A 771 38.04 -7.83 -40.79
C ASP A 771 36.55 -7.97 -41.14
N GLY A 772 36.09 -9.20 -41.37
CA GLY A 772 34.73 -9.55 -41.77
C GLY A 772 34.47 -9.48 -43.27
N ALA A 773 35.38 -8.88 -44.05
CA ALA A 773 35.15 -8.56 -45.46
C ALA A 773 36.01 -9.42 -46.40
N ASN A 774 35.38 -10.40 -47.04
CA ASN A 774 36.06 -11.35 -47.93
C ASN A 774 37.20 -12.10 -47.23
N ASP A 775 37.02 -12.49 -45.96
CA ASP A 775 38.03 -13.26 -45.22
C ASP A 775 38.17 -14.71 -45.67
N LEU A 776 37.17 -15.20 -46.38
CA LEU A 776 37.09 -16.58 -46.82
C LEU A 776 36.82 -16.62 -48.32
N LEU A 777 37.41 -17.61 -48.97
CA LEU A 777 36.90 -18.05 -50.25
C LEU A 777 35.67 -18.92 -50.00
N LEU A 778 34.48 -18.38 -50.26
CA LEU A 778 33.24 -19.13 -50.22
C LEU A 778 32.80 -19.47 -51.64
N PHE A 779 32.53 -20.76 -51.87
CA PHE A 779 31.96 -21.20 -53.12
C PHE A 779 30.99 -22.35 -52.94
N THR A 780 29.97 -22.36 -53.78
CA THR A 780 28.93 -23.36 -53.80
C THR A 780 29.05 -24.19 -55.06
N ILE A 781 29.05 -25.51 -54.90
CA ILE A 781 28.82 -26.45 -55.99
C ILE A 781 27.35 -26.86 -55.96
N LYS A 782 26.62 -26.67 -57.06
CA LYS A 782 25.22 -27.08 -57.22
C LYS A 782 25.17 -28.21 -58.24
N LYS A 783 24.38 -29.28 -58.04
CA LYS A 783 24.22 -30.37 -59.03
C LYS A 783 22.88 -31.10 -58.79
N ALA A 784 22.04 -31.31 -59.81
CA ALA A 784 20.80 -32.08 -59.64
C ALA A 784 21.04 -33.59 -59.88
N GLY A 785 20.64 -34.44 -58.94
CA GLY A 785 20.73 -35.90 -59.04
C GLY A 785 21.15 -36.57 -57.72
N SER A 786 20.93 -37.88 -57.57
CA SER A 786 21.33 -38.60 -56.35
C SER A 786 22.82 -38.94 -56.35
N GLY A 787 23.55 -38.40 -55.38
CA GLY A 787 24.73 -39.02 -54.77
C GLY A 787 25.98 -39.16 -55.64
N ASP A 788 26.79 -38.10 -55.68
CA ASP A 788 28.15 -38.15 -56.19
C ASP A 788 29.15 -37.81 -55.08
N TYR A 789 30.42 -38.19 -55.24
CA TYR A 789 31.50 -37.78 -54.36
C TYR A 789 32.35 -36.71 -55.05
N VAL A 790 32.75 -35.68 -54.30
CA VAL A 790 33.64 -34.62 -54.75
C VAL A 790 34.94 -34.64 -53.95
N SER A 791 36.05 -34.39 -54.64
CA SER A 791 37.34 -34.06 -54.04
C SER A 791 37.75 -32.68 -54.51
N ILE A 792 38.18 -31.84 -53.58
CA ILE A 792 38.57 -30.47 -53.86
C ILE A 792 39.96 -30.23 -53.29
N THR A 793 40.88 -29.84 -54.17
CA THR A 793 42.28 -29.61 -53.83
C THR A 793 42.73 -28.25 -54.31
N ILE A 794 43.46 -27.53 -53.47
CA ILE A 794 44.02 -26.21 -53.80
C ILE A 794 45.48 -26.37 -54.17
N PHE A 795 45.86 -25.72 -55.27
CA PHE A 795 47.23 -25.63 -55.74
C PHE A 795 47.67 -24.17 -55.92
N THR A 796 48.96 -23.89 -55.82
CA THR A 796 49.52 -22.61 -56.28
C THR A 796 49.46 -22.51 -57.81
N ASP A 797 49.73 -21.32 -58.35
CA ASP A 797 49.97 -21.07 -59.78
C ASP A 797 51.07 -21.95 -60.41
N LYS A 798 51.94 -22.54 -59.59
CA LYS A 798 53.01 -23.48 -59.98
C LYS A 798 52.63 -24.95 -59.81
N GLY A 799 51.38 -25.25 -59.43
CA GLY A 799 50.88 -26.61 -59.22
C GLY A 799 51.38 -27.28 -57.93
N GLN A 800 51.86 -26.50 -56.95
CA GLN A 800 52.23 -27.05 -55.63
C GLN A 800 50.97 -27.24 -54.79
N PHE A 801 50.82 -28.40 -54.16
CA PHE A 801 49.70 -28.70 -53.26
C PHE A 801 49.70 -27.73 -52.07
N ILE A 802 48.51 -27.24 -51.72
CA ILE A 802 48.30 -26.31 -50.60
C ILE A 802 47.40 -26.94 -49.54
N LYS A 803 46.16 -27.28 -49.91
CA LYS A 803 45.20 -27.85 -48.96
C LYS A 803 44.18 -28.74 -49.67
N GLN A 804 43.79 -29.85 -49.06
CA GLN A 804 42.68 -30.70 -49.49
C GLN A 804 41.39 -30.26 -48.75
N LEU A 805 40.55 -29.44 -49.39
CA LEU A 805 39.32 -28.94 -48.76
C LEU A 805 38.26 -30.02 -48.55
N ALA A 806 38.22 -31.00 -49.44
CA ALA A 806 37.26 -32.09 -49.41
C ALA A 806 37.89 -33.31 -50.07
N PHE A 807 37.78 -34.50 -49.48
CA PHE A 807 38.27 -35.73 -50.09
C PHE A 807 37.17 -36.78 -50.08
N ASN A 808 36.73 -37.16 -51.28
CA ASN A 808 35.63 -38.10 -51.47
C ASN A 808 34.42 -37.75 -50.59
N SER A 809 34.09 -36.47 -50.52
CA SER A 809 33.01 -35.92 -49.72
C SER A 809 31.70 -36.02 -50.50
N TRP A 810 30.61 -36.34 -49.83
CA TRP A 810 29.30 -36.45 -50.46
C TRP A 810 28.86 -35.09 -51.03
N LEU A 811 28.53 -35.06 -52.31
CA LEU A 811 28.01 -33.88 -53.00
C LEU A 811 26.48 -33.96 -53.03
N GLY A 812 25.83 -33.12 -52.23
CA GLY A 812 24.38 -32.97 -52.24
C GLY A 812 23.88 -32.17 -53.45
N ASN A 813 22.58 -31.88 -53.50
CA ASN A 813 22.02 -31.05 -54.57
C ASN A 813 22.63 -29.63 -54.61
N ARG A 814 23.11 -29.19 -53.45
CA ARG A 814 23.94 -28.01 -53.20
C ARG A 814 24.92 -28.40 -52.11
N SER A 815 26.19 -28.05 -52.27
CA SER A 815 27.20 -28.21 -51.23
C SER A 815 28.13 -27.01 -51.25
N GLN A 816 28.36 -26.44 -50.07
CA GLN A 816 29.23 -25.30 -49.89
C GLN A 816 30.61 -25.74 -49.40
N PHE A 817 31.62 -25.03 -49.88
CA PHE A 817 33.00 -25.20 -49.48
C PHE A 817 33.58 -23.83 -49.16
N LYS A 818 34.50 -23.82 -48.20
CA LYS A 818 35.21 -22.64 -47.74
C LYS A 818 36.71 -22.89 -47.75
N TRP A 819 37.49 -21.84 -47.95
CA TRP A 819 38.92 -21.83 -47.67
C TRP A 819 39.29 -20.52 -46.98
N ASP A 820 39.99 -20.65 -45.87
CA ASP A 820 40.51 -19.58 -45.01
C ASP A 820 41.90 -19.11 -45.44
N GLY A 821 42.48 -19.66 -46.51
CA GLY A 821 43.79 -19.21 -46.99
C GLY A 821 44.97 -19.77 -46.20
N VAL A 822 44.79 -20.87 -45.46
CA VAL A 822 45.91 -21.62 -44.86
C VAL A 822 46.22 -22.90 -45.66
N ASP A 823 47.44 -23.41 -45.54
CA ASP A 823 47.84 -24.71 -46.10
C ASP A 823 47.47 -25.89 -45.17
N GLU A 824 47.80 -27.11 -45.57
CA GLU A 824 47.51 -28.35 -44.81
C GLU A 824 48.22 -28.41 -43.45
N ASP A 825 49.30 -27.64 -43.26
CA ASP A 825 50.04 -27.53 -42.01
C ASP A 825 49.53 -26.35 -41.14
N GLY A 826 48.42 -25.73 -41.53
CA GLY A 826 47.79 -24.58 -40.86
C GLY A 826 48.57 -23.27 -41.00
N GLN A 827 49.56 -23.22 -41.89
CA GLN A 827 50.33 -22.01 -42.14
C GLN A 827 49.62 -21.11 -43.16
N LYS A 828 49.64 -19.80 -42.94
CA LYS A 828 49.05 -18.84 -43.88
C LYS A 828 49.69 -18.98 -45.26
N ALA A 829 48.86 -19.25 -46.27
CA ALA A 829 49.29 -19.33 -47.65
C ALA A 829 49.74 -17.94 -48.14
N GLY A 830 50.75 -17.89 -49.01
CA GLY A 830 51.29 -16.63 -49.51
C GLY A 830 50.29 -15.89 -50.41
N ILE A 831 50.32 -14.55 -50.43
CA ILE A 831 49.50 -13.75 -51.36
C ILE A 831 49.81 -14.17 -52.80
N GLY A 832 48.77 -14.44 -53.61
CA GLY A 832 48.96 -14.92 -54.98
C GLY A 832 47.74 -15.56 -55.61
N ILE A 833 47.93 -16.08 -56.82
CA ILE A 833 46.91 -16.83 -57.56
C ILE A 833 46.99 -18.30 -57.16
N TYR A 834 45.83 -18.89 -56.91
CA TYR A 834 45.65 -20.30 -56.60
C TYR A 834 44.64 -20.92 -57.56
N PHE A 835 44.75 -22.24 -57.76
CA PHE A 835 43.83 -23.02 -58.57
C PHE A 835 43.15 -24.06 -57.71
N LEU A 836 41.82 -24.05 -57.77
CA LEU A 836 40.97 -24.99 -57.08
C LEU A 836 40.59 -26.10 -58.07
N LEU A 837 41.13 -27.30 -57.85
CA LEU A 837 40.80 -28.50 -58.61
C LEU A 837 39.59 -29.18 -57.97
N ILE A 838 38.49 -29.23 -58.71
CA ILE A 838 37.26 -29.91 -58.32
C ILE A 838 37.15 -31.18 -59.15
N GLU A 839 37.21 -32.34 -58.49
CA GLU A 839 37.00 -33.65 -59.10
C GLU A 839 35.70 -34.24 -58.58
N TRP A 840 34.77 -34.62 -59.46
CA TRP A 840 33.55 -35.32 -59.04
C TRP A 840 33.28 -36.55 -59.89
N PHE A 841 32.75 -37.58 -59.26
CA PHE A 841 32.22 -38.73 -60.00
C PHE A 841 30.84 -38.38 -60.57
N ASP A 842 30.51 -38.89 -61.75
CA ASP A 842 29.15 -38.87 -62.27
C ASP A 842 28.66 -40.33 -62.36
N GLU A 843 27.75 -40.73 -61.47
CA GLU A 843 27.19 -42.08 -61.46
C GLU A 843 26.51 -42.47 -62.79
N GLY A 844 25.89 -41.51 -63.48
CA GLY A 844 25.20 -41.74 -64.74
C GLY A 844 26.16 -42.05 -65.89
N GLU A 845 27.28 -41.33 -65.97
CA GLU A 845 28.30 -41.51 -67.02
C GLU A 845 29.43 -42.48 -66.64
N LYS A 846 29.49 -42.92 -65.37
CA LYS A 846 30.60 -43.70 -64.80
C LYS A 846 31.97 -43.07 -65.07
N LYS A 847 32.07 -41.76 -64.91
CA LYS A 847 33.26 -40.98 -65.25
C LYS A 847 33.61 -40.01 -64.13
N ILE A 848 34.91 -39.77 -63.93
CA ILE A 848 35.41 -38.67 -63.10
C ILE A 848 35.53 -37.43 -63.99
N ASN A 849 34.84 -36.36 -63.61
CA ASN A 849 34.94 -35.05 -64.23
C ASN A 849 35.84 -34.15 -63.38
N ARG A 850 36.47 -33.17 -64.04
CA ARG A 850 37.44 -32.25 -63.42
C ARG A 850 37.18 -30.82 -63.89
N GLN A 851 37.24 -29.88 -62.97
CA GLN A 851 37.13 -28.45 -63.23
C GLN A 851 38.21 -27.71 -62.43
N TYR A 852 38.84 -26.72 -63.05
CA TYR A 852 39.82 -25.85 -62.41
C TYR A 852 39.21 -24.46 -62.30
N GLU A 853 39.31 -23.88 -61.12
CA GLU A 853 38.83 -22.52 -60.86
C GLU A 853 39.98 -21.65 -60.35
N GLU A 854 40.21 -20.53 -61.03
CA GLU A 854 41.18 -19.54 -60.59
C GLU A 854 40.59 -18.70 -59.46
N ILE A 855 41.39 -18.55 -58.40
CA ILE A 855 41.08 -17.77 -57.20
C ILE A 855 42.33 -16.96 -56.80
N VAL A 856 42.12 -15.86 -56.09
CA VAL A 856 43.19 -14.94 -55.68
C VAL A 856 43.13 -14.77 -54.16
N LEU A 857 44.23 -15.11 -53.50
CA LEU A 857 44.46 -14.76 -52.11
C LEU A 857 45.14 -13.38 -52.08
N GLY A 858 44.36 -12.37 -51.73
CA GLY A 858 44.80 -10.99 -51.56
C GLY A 858 45.50 -10.78 -50.23
N GLY A 859 46.18 -9.64 -50.12
CA GLY A 859 46.68 -9.16 -48.84
C GLY A 859 46.54 -7.65 -48.75
N TYR A 860 46.43 -7.17 -47.52
CA TYR A 860 46.34 -5.75 -47.22
C TYR A 860 47.66 -5.06 -47.59
N LEU A 861 47.62 -4.11 -48.54
CA LEU A 861 48.68 -3.11 -48.66
C LEU A 861 48.45 -2.10 -47.53
N LYS A 862 49.36 -2.06 -46.56
CA LYS A 862 49.40 -1.01 -45.53
C LYS A 862 49.44 0.39 -46.13
#